data_AF-A0A8D1ZUK5-F1
#
_entry.id   AF-A0A8D1ZUK5-F1
#
_cell.length_a   1.000
_cell.length_b   1.000
_cell.length_c   1.000
_cell.angle_alpha   90.00
_cell.angle_beta   90.00
_cell.angle_gamma   90.00
#
_symmetry.space_group_name_H-M   'P 1'
#
loop_
_entity.id
_entity.type
_entity.pdbx_description
1 polymer ?
#
loop_
_entity_poly.entity_id
_entity_poly.type
_entity_poly.pdbx_seq_one_letter_code
_entity_poly.pdbx_strand_id
1 'polypeptide(L)'
;MEPPPYTPPLRDGGQMRPAWARRASDGWLYGGEAFKLNIFLTGMNPFYFHAVNVILHCLVTLVLMYTCDKTVFKNRGLAFVTALLFAVHPVHTEAVAGIVGRADVLACLLFLLAFLSYNRSVDQCCAGECFPPTASPFFLLLSLFLGTCAMLVKETGITVFGVCLVYDLFSLSHNHDKSSNGVIHQHSLQQPGSSSPSAPPVHLLRENGKQQRFPHKGAWGGCHAPLPPEPKSSGFPVSPRAVWSLMRYLTASSSRNFLLTMRPFLKRAILVISYVIVVLYFRLWIMGGSMPLFSEQDNPASFSPYILTRFLTYSYLLAFNMWLLLAPVTLCYDWQVGSIPLVETIWDTRNLATILLAIVMALLSLHCLAAFKRLEHREVLMGLLFLVFPFIPASNLFFRVGFVVAERVLYMPSMGYCILFVHGLSKLCTWLNRCGATTLSVSTVLLLLLFSWKTVKQNEIWLSRESLFRSGVQTLPHNAKVHYNYANFLKDQGRNKEAIYHYRTALKLYPRHASALNNLGTLTRDTAEAKLYYQRALQLNPQHNRALFNLGNLLKSQEKKEEAITLLKDSIKYGPEFADAYSSLASLLAEQERFKEAEEIYQAGIKNCPDSSDLHNNYGVFLVDTGSPEKAVTHYQQAIKLSPSHHVAMVNLGRLYRSLGDNSVAEEWYKRALQVARKAEILSPLGALYYNTGRYEEALHIYREAVALQPSQRELRLALAQVLAVMGQTKEAEKITNHIVSEETGCLECYRLLSAIHSKQEQHDKALDAIDKALKLKPKDPKVISELFFTKGNQLREQNLLDKAFESYKAAVELNPDQAQAWMNMGGIQHIKGNYVSARAYYERALQLVPDSKLLQENLAKLDRLEKRLQEVQEKDQM
;
A
#
# COMPACT_ATOMS: atom_id res chain seq x y z
N MET A 1 -19.37 14.97 -4.55
CA MET A 1 -18.37 14.03 -5.07
C MET A 1 -17.44 13.68 -3.92
N GLU A 2 -17.60 12.51 -3.32
CA GLU A 2 -16.60 11.98 -2.37
C GLU A 2 -15.27 11.81 -3.15
N PRO A 3 -14.10 12.16 -2.58
CA PRO A 3 -12.85 11.72 -3.14
C PRO A 3 -12.85 10.18 -3.18
N PRO A 4 -12.18 9.55 -4.16
CA PRO A 4 -12.18 8.10 -4.26
C PRO A 4 -11.71 7.51 -2.93
N PRO A 5 -12.39 6.49 -2.39
CA PRO A 5 -11.94 5.83 -1.17
C PRO A 5 -10.48 5.44 -1.36
N TYR A 6 -9.65 5.74 -0.35
CA TYR A 6 -8.30 5.21 -0.30
C TYR A 6 -8.44 3.70 -0.32
N THR A 7 -8.24 3.09 -1.49
CA THR A 7 -8.33 1.65 -1.68
C THR A 7 -7.15 1.03 -0.94
N PRO A 8 -7.38 0.24 0.13
CA PRO A 8 -6.38 -0.74 0.51
C PRO A 8 -6.27 -1.70 -0.68
N PRO A 9 -5.07 -2.07 -1.13
CA PRO A 9 -4.95 -3.22 -2.02
C PRO A 9 -5.54 -4.42 -1.28
N LEU A 10 -6.55 -5.04 -1.88
CA LEU A 10 -7.02 -6.36 -1.48
C LEU A 10 -5.82 -7.31 -1.39
N ARG A 11 -5.84 -8.16 -0.37
CA ARG A 11 -5.09 -9.43 -0.37
C ARG A 11 -5.45 -10.17 -1.65
N ASP A 12 -4.51 -10.27 -2.58
CA ASP A 12 -3.97 -11.53 -3.07
C ASP A 12 -2.99 -11.27 -4.21
N GLY A 13 -1.76 -11.77 -4.05
CA GLY A 13 -1.02 -12.58 -5.03
C GLY A 13 -0.72 -12.09 -6.45
N GLY A 14 -1.31 -11.02 -6.96
CA GLY A 14 -1.06 -10.48 -8.28
C GLY A 14 -0.26 -9.19 -8.18
N GLN A 15 0.83 -9.07 -8.93
CA GLN A 15 1.56 -7.81 -9.12
C GLN A 15 0.67 -6.79 -9.85
N MET A 16 -0.34 -6.22 -9.18
CA MET A 16 -0.88 -4.94 -9.60
C MET A 16 0.25 -3.91 -9.49
N ARG A 17 0.49 -3.13 -10.55
CA ARG A 17 1.18 -1.85 -10.39
C ARG A 17 0.40 -1.07 -9.33
N PRO A 18 0.99 -0.77 -8.17
CA PRO A 18 0.25 -0.11 -7.11
C PRO A 18 -0.32 1.22 -7.61
N ALA A 19 -1.46 1.65 -7.08
CA ALA A 19 -2.06 2.94 -7.44
C ALA A 19 -1.07 4.12 -7.29
N TRP A 20 -0.06 4.00 -6.43
CA TRP A 20 1.03 4.97 -6.32
C TRP A 20 1.98 4.99 -7.52
N ALA A 21 2.21 3.85 -8.20
CA ALA A 21 3.03 3.78 -9.40
C ALA A 21 2.33 4.42 -10.62
N ARG A 22 0.98 4.35 -10.67
CA ARG A 22 0.16 5.11 -11.62
C ARG A 22 0.08 6.61 -11.27
N ARG A 23 -0.17 6.97 -10.00
CA ARG A 23 -0.13 8.39 -9.60
C ARG A 23 1.25 9.04 -9.71
N ALA A 24 2.34 8.26 -9.55
CA ALA A 24 3.70 8.74 -9.73
C ALA A 24 4.02 9.01 -11.21
N SER A 25 3.37 8.32 -12.17
CA SER A 25 3.47 8.65 -13.60
C SER A 25 2.66 9.87 -13.99
N ASP A 26 1.57 10.17 -13.28
CA ASP A 26 0.57 11.14 -13.75
C ASP A 26 0.79 12.57 -13.23
N GLY A 27 1.71 12.79 -12.27
CA GLY A 27 1.87 14.11 -11.62
C GLY A 27 3.22 14.81 -11.78
N TRP A 28 4.32 14.08 -11.96
CA TRP A 28 5.68 14.64 -11.86
C TRP A 28 6.66 13.94 -12.79
N LEU A 29 7.02 14.60 -13.89
CA LEU A 29 7.89 14.06 -14.95
C LEU A 29 9.18 13.43 -14.41
N TYR A 30 9.92 14.10 -13.52
CA TYR A 30 11.22 13.59 -13.04
C TYR A 30 11.11 12.72 -11.78
N GLY A 31 10.09 12.95 -10.94
CA GLY A 31 9.80 12.08 -9.80
C GLY A 31 9.41 10.68 -10.26
N GLY A 32 8.53 10.60 -11.26
CA GLY A 32 8.07 9.34 -11.87
C GLY A 32 9.21 8.55 -12.53
N GLU A 33 10.10 9.20 -13.29
CA GLU A 33 11.25 8.53 -13.91
C GLU A 33 12.24 7.99 -12.88
N ALA A 34 12.49 8.71 -11.78
CA ALA A 34 13.33 8.19 -10.69
C ALA A 34 12.71 6.94 -10.05
N PHE A 35 11.38 6.86 -9.94
CA PHE A 35 10.71 5.64 -9.47
C PHE A 35 10.81 4.51 -10.49
N LYS A 36 10.61 4.77 -11.78
CA LYS A 36 10.76 3.76 -12.86
C LYS A 36 12.16 3.17 -12.88
N LEU A 37 13.20 4.00 -12.78
CA LEU A 37 14.58 3.53 -12.72
C LEU A 37 14.84 2.67 -11.48
N ASN A 38 14.33 3.07 -10.32
CA ASN A 38 14.48 2.27 -9.11
C ASN A 38 13.77 0.91 -9.21
N ILE A 39 12.56 0.89 -9.79
CA ILE A 39 11.81 -0.34 -10.05
C ILE A 39 12.58 -1.23 -11.04
N PHE A 40 13.15 -0.64 -12.09
CA PHE A 40 13.95 -1.38 -13.07
C PHE A 40 15.19 -2.03 -12.44
N LEU A 41 15.89 -1.32 -11.55
CA LEU A 41 17.13 -1.81 -10.95
C LEU A 41 16.92 -2.76 -9.76
N THR A 42 15.90 -2.52 -8.93
CA THR A 42 15.75 -3.18 -7.62
C THR A 42 14.38 -3.82 -7.39
N GLY A 43 13.49 -3.75 -8.38
CA GLY A 43 12.12 -4.21 -8.25
C GLY A 43 11.30 -3.35 -7.29
N MET A 44 10.28 -3.96 -6.68
CA MET A 44 9.30 -3.28 -5.82
C MET A 44 9.65 -3.37 -4.32
N ASN A 45 10.91 -3.62 -3.98
CA ASN A 45 11.33 -3.78 -2.59
C ASN A 45 11.43 -2.40 -1.89
N PRO A 46 10.62 -2.12 -0.83
CA PRO A 46 10.57 -0.82 -0.16
C PRO A 46 11.90 -0.35 0.43
N PHE A 47 12.79 -1.28 0.82
CA PHE A 47 14.09 -0.98 1.40
C PHE A 47 14.92 -0.05 0.51
N TYR A 48 14.98 -0.34 -0.79
CA TYR A 48 15.79 0.45 -1.72
C TYR A 48 15.20 1.84 -1.98
N PHE A 49 13.87 1.99 -1.95
CA PHE A 49 13.24 3.31 -2.04
C PHE A 49 13.63 4.18 -0.85
N HIS A 50 13.60 3.61 0.36
CA HIS A 50 14.00 4.32 1.57
C HIS A 50 15.51 4.63 1.58
N ALA A 51 16.37 3.68 1.21
CA ALA A 51 17.82 3.88 1.16
C ALA A 51 18.21 5.05 0.24
N VAL A 52 17.58 5.17 -0.94
CA VAL A 52 17.80 6.31 -1.84
C VAL A 52 17.40 7.63 -1.18
N ASN A 53 16.26 7.67 -0.48
CA ASN A 53 15.83 8.90 0.21
C ASN A 53 16.79 9.28 1.34
N VAL A 54 17.32 8.31 2.09
CA VAL A 54 18.33 8.55 3.14
C VAL A 54 19.62 9.10 2.54
N ILE A 55 20.09 8.54 1.41
CA ILE A 55 21.28 9.06 0.70
C ILE A 55 21.03 10.51 0.25
N LEU A 56 19.88 10.79 -0.36
CA LEU A 56 19.51 12.13 -0.77
C LEU A 56 19.45 13.09 0.44
N HIS A 57 18.91 12.66 1.57
CA HIS A 57 18.85 13.47 2.79
C HIS A 57 20.25 13.78 3.35
N CYS A 58 21.17 12.81 3.31
CA CYS A 58 22.58 13.02 3.65
C CYS A 58 23.23 14.05 2.70
N LEU A 59 22.99 13.94 1.39
CA LEU A 59 23.50 14.90 0.41
C LEU A 59 22.94 16.31 0.65
N VAL A 60 21.63 16.45 0.89
CA VAL A 60 21.01 17.74 1.24
C VAL A 60 21.67 18.33 2.47
N THR A 61 21.88 17.53 3.52
CA THR A 61 22.52 17.97 4.76
C THR A 61 23.95 18.47 4.52
N LEU A 62 24.75 17.75 3.73
CA LEU A 62 26.13 18.13 3.40
C LEU A 62 26.18 19.40 2.53
N VAL A 63 25.28 19.52 1.55
CA VAL A 63 25.18 20.71 0.70
C VAL A 63 24.67 21.91 1.51
N LEU A 64 23.75 21.71 2.46
CA LEU A 64 23.30 22.75 3.39
C LEU A 64 24.46 23.21 4.28
N MET A 65 25.24 22.29 4.85
CA MET A 65 26.44 22.63 5.63
C MET A 65 27.41 23.48 4.80
N TYR A 66 27.68 23.07 3.56
CA TYR A 66 28.55 23.81 2.64
C TYR A 66 27.97 25.19 2.31
N THR A 67 26.67 25.29 2.06
CA THR A 67 25.97 26.56 1.84
C THR A 67 26.12 27.47 3.06
N CYS A 68 25.91 26.93 4.26
CA CYS A 68 26.07 27.66 5.50
C CYS A 68 27.50 28.15 5.75
N ASP A 69 28.53 27.34 5.47
CA ASP A 69 29.96 27.75 5.56
C ASP A 69 30.30 28.87 4.57
N LYS A 70 29.76 28.81 3.34
CA LYS A 70 30.14 29.75 2.28
C LYS A 70 29.36 31.05 2.28
N THR A 71 28.07 31.00 2.62
CA THR A 71 27.16 32.13 2.37
C THR A 71 26.48 32.67 3.62
N VAL A 72 26.43 31.89 4.71
CA VAL A 72 25.63 32.24 5.90
C VAL A 72 26.52 32.63 7.08
N PHE A 73 27.30 31.70 7.63
CA PHE A 73 28.07 31.90 8.84
C PHE A 73 29.55 32.15 8.55
N LYS A 74 30.18 33.06 9.32
CA LYS A 74 31.65 33.22 9.32
C LYS A 74 32.36 32.05 10.01
N ASN A 75 31.69 31.39 10.96
CA ASN A 75 32.25 30.29 11.75
C ASN A 75 31.73 28.94 11.24
N ARG A 76 32.66 28.07 10.82
CA ARG A 76 32.41 26.68 10.40
C ARG A 76 31.64 25.85 11.43
N GLY A 77 31.88 26.08 12.72
CA GLY A 77 31.19 25.37 13.80
C GLY A 77 29.68 25.63 13.79
N LEU A 78 29.24 26.85 13.49
CA LEU A 78 27.81 27.17 13.41
C LEU A 78 27.17 26.50 12.19
N ALA A 79 27.87 26.46 11.05
CA ALA A 79 27.41 25.74 9.86
C ALA A 79 27.25 24.24 10.13
N PHE A 80 28.19 23.63 10.87
CA PHE A 80 28.10 22.24 11.29
C PHE A 80 26.91 21.98 12.22
N VAL A 81 26.69 22.82 13.24
CA VAL A 81 25.55 22.68 14.16
C VAL A 81 24.22 22.86 13.44
N THR A 82 24.11 23.81 12.50
CA THR A 82 22.92 23.98 11.65
C THR A 82 22.62 22.73 10.82
N ALA A 83 23.65 22.15 10.19
CA ALA A 83 23.48 20.92 9.42
C ALA A 83 23.12 19.73 10.30
N LEU A 84 23.71 19.61 11.49
CA LEU A 84 23.38 18.55 12.44
C LEU A 84 21.94 18.67 12.95
N LEU A 85 21.50 19.89 13.29
CA LEU A 85 20.12 20.16 13.69
C LEU A 85 19.12 19.83 12.58
N PHE A 86 19.45 20.19 11.34
CA PHE A 86 18.67 19.81 10.18
C PHE A 86 18.61 18.28 10.03
N ALA A 87 19.75 17.59 10.04
CA ALA A 87 19.82 16.14 9.83
C ALA A 87 18.97 15.31 10.80
N VAL A 88 18.83 15.77 12.05
CA VAL A 88 18.12 15.03 13.10
C VAL A 88 16.69 15.53 13.32
N HIS A 89 16.22 16.51 12.55
CA HIS A 89 14.93 17.16 12.80
C HIS A 89 13.73 16.22 12.56
N PRO A 90 12.86 15.96 13.57
CA PRO A 90 11.80 14.96 13.45
C PRO A 90 10.80 15.17 12.30
N VAL A 91 10.53 16.42 11.93
CA VAL A 91 9.63 16.79 10.81
C VAL A 91 10.07 16.22 9.45
N HIS A 92 11.33 15.80 9.31
CA HIS A 92 11.84 15.21 8.07
C HIS A 92 11.41 13.76 7.87
N THR A 93 10.91 13.10 8.93
CA THR A 93 10.63 11.67 8.89
C THR A 93 9.63 11.32 7.78
N GLU A 94 8.56 12.08 7.59
CA GLU A 94 7.61 11.85 6.48
C GLU A 94 8.29 11.95 5.10
N ALA A 95 9.10 13.00 4.89
CA ALA A 95 9.77 13.25 3.61
C ALA A 95 10.84 12.19 3.28
N VAL A 96 11.52 11.64 4.30
CA VAL A 96 12.61 10.68 4.10
C VAL A 96 12.10 9.23 4.11
N ALA A 97 11.20 8.88 5.03
CA ALA A 97 10.64 7.53 5.15
C ALA A 97 9.63 7.21 4.03
N GLY A 98 8.81 8.18 3.62
CA GLY A 98 7.79 7.98 2.62
C GLY A 98 8.36 7.83 1.21
N ILE A 99 7.90 6.84 0.45
CA ILE A 99 8.28 6.65 -0.97
C ILE A 99 8.02 7.93 -1.77
N VAL A 100 6.85 8.55 -1.59
CA VAL A 100 6.46 9.80 -2.27
C VAL A 100 7.32 11.00 -1.84
N GLY A 101 7.92 10.95 -0.64
CA GLY A 101 8.76 12.02 -0.09
C GLY A 101 10.07 12.24 -0.85
N ARG A 102 10.45 11.32 -1.74
CA ARG A 102 11.60 11.48 -2.66
C ARG A 102 11.57 12.82 -3.40
N ALA A 103 10.38 13.26 -3.83
CA ALA A 103 10.23 14.53 -4.52
C ALA A 103 10.67 15.72 -3.66
N ASP A 104 10.34 15.71 -2.36
CA ASP A 104 10.67 16.79 -1.44
C ASP A 104 12.19 16.87 -1.19
N VAL A 105 12.83 15.72 -0.95
CA VAL A 105 14.29 15.65 -0.68
C VAL A 105 15.11 15.96 -1.95
N LEU A 106 14.73 15.40 -3.10
CA LEU A 106 15.42 15.65 -4.38
C LEU A 106 15.26 17.10 -4.84
N ALA A 107 14.05 17.68 -4.74
CA ALA A 107 13.84 19.08 -5.08
C ALA A 107 14.65 20.00 -4.16
N CYS A 108 14.82 19.65 -2.87
CA CYS A 108 15.62 20.43 -1.93
C CYS A 108 17.11 20.40 -2.29
N LEU A 109 17.65 19.25 -2.71
CA LEU A 109 19.01 19.13 -3.20
C LEU A 109 19.23 20.03 -4.43
N LEU A 110 18.35 19.93 -5.42
CA LEU A 110 18.42 20.74 -6.64
C LEU A 110 18.24 22.24 -6.34
N PHE A 111 17.37 22.59 -5.39
CA PHE A 111 17.19 23.96 -4.90
C PHE A 111 18.50 24.53 -4.35
N LEU A 112 19.19 23.82 -3.44
CA LEU A 112 20.45 24.28 -2.88
C LEU A 112 21.56 24.39 -3.93
N LEU A 113 21.65 23.41 -4.85
CA LEU A 113 22.63 23.45 -5.94
C LEU A 113 22.35 24.59 -6.94
N ALA A 114 21.09 24.89 -7.22
CA ALA A 114 20.69 26.03 -8.04
C ALA A 114 21.08 27.36 -7.36
N PHE A 115 20.85 27.49 -6.05
CA PHE A 115 21.27 28.66 -5.28
C PHE A 115 22.80 28.85 -5.27
N LEU A 116 23.56 27.78 -5.01
CA LEU A 116 25.03 27.82 -5.03
C LEU A 116 25.58 28.16 -6.43
N SER A 117 24.99 27.59 -7.48
CA SER A 117 25.34 27.89 -8.86
C SER A 117 25.04 29.35 -9.21
N TYR A 118 23.90 29.87 -8.75
CA TYR A 118 23.57 31.29 -8.93
C TYR A 118 24.61 32.19 -8.26
N ASN A 119 24.95 31.92 -7.00
CA ASN A 119 25.92 32.71 -6.26
C ASN A 119 27.33 32.67 -6.90
N ARG A 120 27.70 31.53 -7.52
CA ARG A 120 28.95 31.40 -8.29
C ARG A 120 28.92 32.10 -9.64
N SER A 121 27.74 32.36 -10.20
CA SER A 121 27.59 33.08 -11.46
C SER A 121 27.85 34.59 -11.32
N VAL A 122 27.78 35.11 -10.09
CA VAL A 122 27.96 36.53 -9.76
C VAL A 122 29.40 36.78 -9.33
N ASP A 123 30.08 37.75 -9.94
CA ASP A 123 31.49 38.03 -9.65
C ASP A 123 31.65 38.78 -8.33
N GLN A 124 32.15 38.12 -7.29
CA GLN A 124 32.40 38.78 -6.00
C GLN A 124 33.73 39.56 -5.96
N CYS A 125 34.55 39.51 -7.02
CA CYS A 125 35.88 40.14 -7.05
C CYS A 125 35.89 41.59 -7.54
N CYS A 126 34.82 42.11 -8.14
CA CYS A 126 34.73 43.52 -8.54
C CYS A 126 34.50 44.42 -7.31
N ALA A 127 35.58 45.03 -6.83
CA ALA A 127 35.53 46.08 -5.81
C ALA A 127 35.11 47.42 -6.44
N GLY A 128 33.93 47.93 -6.09
CA GLY A 128 33.46 49.27 -6.49
C GLY A 128 31.98 49.53 -6.15
N GLU A 129 31.51 50.77 -6.35
CA GLU A 129 30.14 51.25 -6.10
C GLU A 129 29.06 50.68 -7.07
N CYS A 130 29.34 49.57 -7.77
CA CYS A 130 28.48 48.98 -8.81
C CYS A 130 28.05 47.55 -8.46
N PHE A 131 26.86 47.12 -8.92
CA PHE A 131 26.44 45.73 -8.76
C PHE A 131 27.39 44.79 -9.51
N PRO A 132 27.71 43.60 -8.97
CA PRO A 132 28.64 42.69 -9.60
C PRO A 132 28.09 42.22 -10.94
N PRO A 133 28.91 42.20 -12.02
CA PRO A 133 28.50 41.62 -13.29
C PRO A 133 28.36 40.10 -13.18
N THR A 134 27.71 39.49 -14.18
CA THR A 134 27.68 38.03 -14.32
C THR A 134 29.08 37.55 -14.68
N ALA A 135 29.80 36.94 -13.73
CA ALA A 135 31.14 36.38 -13.92
C ALA A 135 31.13 35.20 -14.89
N SER A 136 30.10 34.35 -14.76
CA SER A 136 30.01 33.09 -15.48
C SER A 136 28.59 32.85 -15.97
N PRO A 137 28.33 33.04 -17.28
CA PRO A 137 27.02 32.71 -17.85
C PRO A 137 26.72 31.21 -17.75
N PHE A 138 27.75 30.35 -17.74
CA PHE A 138 27.60 28.91 -17.53
C PHE A 138 26.94 28.59 -16.18
N PHE A 139 27.45 29.15 -15.08
CA PHE A 139 26.87 28.91 -13.75
C PHE A 139 25.46 29.52 -13.60
N LEU A 140 25.17 30.62 -14.30
CA LEU A 140 23.83 31.18 -14.36
C LEU A 140 22.87 30.24 -15.09
N LEU A 141 23.25 29.73 -16.26
CA LEU A 141 22.46 28.74 -17.01
C LEU A 141 22.29 27.43 -16.22
N LEU A 142 23.32 26.98 -15.52
CA LEU A 142 23.26 25.81 -14.65
C LEU A 142 22.28 26.03 -13.49
N SER A 143 22.25 27.23 -12.90
CA SER A 143 21.27 27.59 -11.87
C SER A 143 19.83 27.58 -12.42
N LEU A 144 19.61 28.16 -13.61
CA LEU A 144 18.31 28.12 -14.29
C LEU A 144 17.87 26.68 -14.58
N PHE A 145 18.77 25.84 -15.08
CA PHE A 145 18.49 24.42 -15.35
C PHE A 145 18.14 23.66 -14.07
N LEU A 146 18.98 23.75 -13.04
CA LEU A 146 18.77 23.05 -11.76
C LEU A 146 17.50 23.53 -11.05
N GLY A 147 17.18 24.82 -11.09
CA GLY A 147 15.94 25.37 -10.54
C GLY A 147 14.69 24.90 -11.31
N THR A 148 14.79 24.75 -12.63
CA THR A 148 13.73 24.13 -13.44
C THR A 148 13.57 22.65 -13.14
N CYS A 149 14.67 21.89 -13.01
CA CYS A 149 14.60 20.50 -12.55
C CYS A 149 13.97 20.41 -11.15
N ALA A 150 14.33 21.28 -10.22
CA ALA A 150 13.72 21.34 -8.89
C ALA A 150 12.20 21.55 -8.99
N MET A 151 11.75 22.50 -9.82
CA MET A 151 10.32 22.77 -10.05
C MET A 151 9.57 21.57 -10.66
N LEU A 152 10.20 20.87 -11.62
CA LEU A 152 9.61 19.71 -12.28
C LEU A 152 9.57 18.47 -11.37
N VAL A 153 10.44 18.41 -10.36
CA VAL A 153 10.35 17.42 -9.27
C VAL A 153 9.28 17.82 -8.26
N LYS A 154 9.25 19.09 -7.83
CA LYS A 154 8.29 19.64 -6.87
C LYS A 154 8.01 21.11 -7.10
N GLU A 155 6.75 21.53 -6.99
CA GLU A 155 6.31 22.91 -7.21
C GLU A 155 7.07 23.97 -6.43
N THR A 156 7.46 23.66 -5.20
CA THR A 156 8.17 24.57 -4.31
C THR A 156 9.57 24.91 -4.83
N GLY A 157 10.14 24.10 -5.73
CA GLY A 157 11.45 24.32 -6.33
C GLY A 157 11.58 25.65 -7.08
N ILE A 158 10.50 26.18 -7.68
CA ILE A 158 10.54 27.46 -8.41
C ILE A 158 10.94 28.64 -7.52
N THR A 159 10.70 28.52 -6.21
CA THR A 159 10.95 29.60 -5.24
C THR A 159 12.43 29.93 -5.10
N VAL A 160 13.34 29.05 -5.57
CA VAL A 160 14.79 29.29 -5.56
C VAL A 160 15.17 30.56 -6.34
N PHE A 161 14.46 30.86 -7.43
CA PHE A 161 14.75 32.04 -8.24
C PHE A 161 14.43 33.33 -7.49
N GLY A 162 13.32 33.35 -6.75
CA GLY A 162 12.98 34.45 -5.86
C GLY A 162 14.03 34.64 -4.76
N VAL A 163 14.47 33.53 -4.15
CA VAL A 163 15.55 33.55 -3.14
C VAL A 163 16.85 34.09 -3.72
N CYS A 164 17.24 33.66 -4.92
CA CYS A 164 18.45 34.13 -5.60
C CYS A 164 18.40 35.64 -5.89
N LEU A 165 17.28 36.13 -6.45
CA LEU A 165 17.14 37.55 -6.80
C LEU A 165 17.12 38.45 -5.56
N VAL A 166 16.43 38.05 -4.49
CA VAL A 166 16.41 38.83 -3.25
C VAL A 166 17.79 38.79 -2.59
N TYR A 167 18.45 37.63 -2.54
CA TYR A 167 19.80 37.53 -2.01
C TYR A 167 20.81 38.39 -2.80
N ASP A 168 20.75 38.38 -4.14
CA ASP A 168 21.59 39.18 -5.03
C ASP A 168 21.40 40.68 -4.78
N LEU A 169 20.14 41.12 -4.65
CA LEU A 169 19.80 42.51 -4.32
C LEU A 169 20.48 42.99 -3.03
N PHE A 170 20.58 42.12 -2.03
CA PHE A 170 21.16 42.43 -0.72
C PHE A 170 22.67 42.13 -0.60
N SER A 171 23.29 41.46 -1.58
CA SER A 171 24.68 40.99 -1.49
C SER A 171 25.72 42.12 -1.63
N LEU A 172 25.39 43.25 -2.30
CA LEU A 172 26.33 44.37 -2.55
C LEU A 172 26.91 45.02 -1.32
N SER A 173 26.16 45.05 -0.23
CA SER A 173 26.52 45.83 0.95
C SER A 173 27.82 45.36 1.62
N HIS A 174 28.30 44.15 1.35
CA HIS A 174 29.32 43.52 2.19
C HIS A 174 30.78 43.76 1.79
N ASN A 175 31.06 44.11 0.53
CA ASN A 175 32.44 44.21 0.08
C ASN A 175 33.12 45.55 0.46
N HIS A 176 32.37 46.49 1.05
CA HIS A 176 32.92 47.78 1.48
C HIS A 176 33.85 47.66 2.72
N ASP A 177 33.64 46.68 3.60
CA ASP A 177 34.40 46.51 4.85
C ASP A 177 35.72 45.73 4.70
N LYS A 178 35.89 44.96 3.62
CA LYS A 178 37.18 44.28 3.36
C LYS A 178 38.23 45.21 2.75
N SER A 179 37.82 46.32 2.15
CA SER A 179 38.70 47.28 1.50
C SER A 179 39.19 48.38 2.46
N SER A 180 38.39 48.76 3.48
CA SER A 180 38.76 49.87 4.39
C SER A 180 39.87 49.53 5.39
N ASN A 181 40.24 48.25 5.55
CA ASN A 181 41.33 47.80 6.44
C ASN A 181 42.59 47.33 5.69
N GLY A 182 42.73 47.65 4.39
CA GLY A 182 43.88 47.27 3.57
C GLY A 182 44.60 48.46 2.96
N VAL A 183 45.67 48.91 3.63
CA VAL A 183 46.83 49.63 3.06
C VAL A 183 46.59 51.06 2.54
N ILE A 184 46.91 52.04 3.39
CA ILE A 184 47.32 53.38 2.95
C ILE A 184 48.74 53.25 2.39
N HIS A 185 48.90 53.34 1.07
CA HIS A 185 50.16 53.75 0.47
C HIS A 185 49.91 55.01 -0.38
N GLN A 186 50.42 56.13 0.13
CA GLN A 186 50.58 57.37 -0.63
C GLN A 186 51.48 57.10 -1.84
N HIS A 187 51.00 57.43 -3.04
CA HIS A 187 51.89 57.74 -4.16
C HIS A 187 51.55 59.13 -4.69
N SER A 188 52.50 60.03 -4.45
CA SER A 188 52.63 61.37 -5.00
C SER A 188 52.76 61.34 -6.53
N LEU A 189 52.17 62.35 -7.16
CA LEU A 189 52.29 62.64 -8.58
C LEU A 189 53.75 62.95 -8.98
N GLN A 190 54.16 62.47 -10.15
CA GLN A 190 55.25 63.08 -10.92
C GLN A 190 54.92 63.09 -12.42
N GLN A 191 55.06 64.29 -13.01
CA GLN A 191 55.08 64.57 -14.45
C GLN A 191 56.45 64.25 -15.06
N PRO A 192 56.57 64.14 -16.41
CA PRO A 192 57.75 63.57 -17.07
C PRO A 192 58.77 64.64 -17.50
N GLY A 193 60.07 64.27 -17.53
CA GLY A 193 61.10 65.11 -18.13
C GLY A 193 62.54 64.59 -18.04
N SER A 194 63.02 64.04 -19.16
CA SER A 194 64.37 64.10 -19.74
C SER A 194 65.64 63.46 -19.10
N SER A 195 66.36 62.78 -20.00
CA SER A 195 67.81 62.51 -20.14
C SER A 195 68.52 61.43 -19.28
N SER A 196 68.97 60.41 -20.01
CA SER A 196 70.02 59.40 -19.76
C SER A 196 71.44 59.98 -19.58
N PRO A 197 72.56 59.20 -19.46
CA PRO A 197 72.75 57.77 -19.11
C PRO A 197 73.87 57.52 -18.06
N SER A 198 73.95 56.31 -17.47
CA SER A 198 75.21 55.52 -17.35
C SER A 198 75.00 54.20 -16.59
N ALA A 199 75.49 53.12 -17.21
CA ALA A 199 75.61 51.73 -16.72
C ALA A 199 76.73 51.61 -15.65
N PRO A 200 77.10 50.44 -15.07
CA PRO A 200 76.75 49.05 -15.42
C PRO A 200 76.49 48.10 -14.19
N PRO A 201 76.27 46.78 -14.40
CA PRO A 201 75.51 45.90 -13.51
C PRO A 201 76.39 44.97 -12.66
N VAL A 202 75.79 44.34 -11.65
CA VAL A 202 76.37 43.12 -11.04
C VAL A 202 75.27 42.08 -10.80
N HIS A 203 75.35 41.02 -11.61
CA HIS A 203 74.79 39.69 -11.34
C HIS A 203 75.45 39.07 -10.09
N LEU A 204 74.76 38.16 -9.39
CA LEU A 204 75.19 36.77 -9.18
C LEU A 204 74.20 35.96 -8.32
N LEU A 205 73.82 34.80 -8.89
CA LEU A 205 73.59 33.46 -8.30
C LEU A 205 72.64 33.32 -7.09
N ARG A 206 71.50 32.63 -7.20
CA ARG A 206 71.31 31.18 -7.44
C ARG A 206 72.01 30.31 -6.38
N GLU A 207 71.22 29.74 -5.48
CA GLU A 207 71.34 28.31 -5.18
C GLU A 207 70.07 27.70 -4.59
N ASN A 208 69.74 26.53 -5.12
CA ASN A 208 68.66 25.63 -4.72
C ASN A 208 69.09 24.80 -3.51
N GLY A 209 68.12 24.35 -2.70
CA GLY A 209 68.18 22.96 -2.22
C GLY A 209 67.56 22.63 -0.86
N LYS A 210 66.52 21.79 -0.95
CA LYS A 210 66.18 20.67 -0.06
C LYS A 210 65.30 20.91 1.18
N GLN A 211 64.08 20.38 1.04
CA GLN A 211 63.40 19.38 1.89
C GLN A 211 63.74 19.36 3.39
N GLN A 212 62.71 19.49 4.25
CA GLN A 212 62.11 18.36 5.00
C GLN A 212 61.01 18.80 5.99
N ARG A 213 59.93 17.99 5.98
CA ARG A 213 59.07 17.51 7.10
C ARG A 213 58.34 18.48 8.05
N PHE A 214 57.03 18.25 8.09
CA PHE A 214 56.07 18.52 9.18
C PHE A 214 56.54 18.02 10.55
N PRO A 215 55.97 18.61 11.63
CA PRO A 215 55.19 17.77 12.54
C PRO A 215 53.85 18.37 13.00
N HIS A 216 52.89 17.48 13.21
CA HIS A 216 51.70 17.69 14.05
C HIS A 216 52.04 17.43 15.52
N LYS A 217 51.51 18.25 16.45
CA LYS A 217 50.78 17.83 17.67
C LYS A 217 50.32 19.07 18.46
N GLY A 218 49.11 19.00 18.99
CA GLY A 218 48.43 20.10 19.66
C GLY A 218 48.76 20.28 21.13
N ALA A 219 48.27 21.38 21.70
CA ALA A 219 47.97 21.54 23.11
C ALA A 219 47.03 22.75 23.29
N TRP A 220 46.05 22.59 24.17
CA TRP A 220 45.31 23.68 24.79
C TRP A 220 46.24 24.48 25.72
N GLY A 221 46.08 25.80 25.74
CA GLY A 221 46.75 26.68 26.70
C GLY A 221 46.61 28.14 26.28
N GLY A 222 45.79 28.90 27.01
CA GLY A 222 45.50 30.29 26.71
C GLY A 222 46.64 31.24 27.04
N CYS A 223 46.64 32.40 26.39
CA CYS A 223 47.20 33.65 26.91
C CYS A 223 46.39 34.82 26.34
N HIS A 224 46.03 35.72 27.24
CA HIS A 224 45.27 36.95 27.02
C HIS A 224 46.05 37.97 26.17
N ALA A 225 45.35 38.72 25.33
CA ALA A 225 45.75 40.05 24.91
C ALA A 225 44.56 41.02 25.16
N PRO A 226 44.79 42.27 25.60
CA PRO A 226 43.72 43.18 26.02
C PRO A 226 43.04 43.83 24.81
N LEU A 227 41.71 43.91 24.84
CA LEU A 227 40.90 44.72 23.92
C LEU A 227 40.73 46.15 24.46
N PRO A 228 40.68 47.19 23.60
CA PRO A 228 40.40 48.57 24.01
C PRO A 228 38.91 48.75 24.40
N PRO A 229 38.54 49.83 25.12
CA PRO A 229 37.25 49.93 25.80
C PRO A 229 36.10 50.21 24.82
N GLU A 230 34.96 49.54 25.03
CA GLU A 230 33.68 49.86 24.37
C GLU A 230 33.02 51.10 25.00
N PRO A 231 32.35 51.97 24.21
CA PRO A 231 31.50 53.01 24.74
C PRO A 231 30.12 52.46 25.14
N LYS A 232 29.65 52.92 26.30
CA LYS A 232 28.37 52.54 26.94
C LYS A 232 27.15 52.83 26.07
N SER A 233 26.18 51.91 26.15
CA SER A 233 24.84 51.98 25.58
C SER A 233 24.01 53.16 26.13
N SER A 234 23.39 53.93 25.25
CA SER A 234 22.26 54.81 25.60
C SER A 234 21.11 54.67 24.59
N GLY A 235 19.93 54.32 25.13
CA GLY A 235 18.56 54.53 24.65
C GLY A 235 18.24 54.63 23.15
N PHE A 236 17.32 53.77 22.69
CA PHE A 236 16.60 53.92 21.42
C PHE A 236 15.63 55.11 21.45
N PRO A 237 15.63 55.96 20.41
CA PRO A 237 14.38 56.45 19.86
C PRO A 237 14.30 56.13 18.35
N VAL A 238 13.29 55.35 17.96
CA VAL A 238 12.95 55.14 16.54
C VAL A 238 12.18 56.38 16.07
N SER A 239 12.79 57.21 15.23
CA SER A 239 12.12 58.37 14.61
C SER A 239 11.61 58.05 13.19
N PRO A 240 10.51 58.70 12.72
CA PRO A 240 9.92 58.50 11.39
C PRO A 240 10.81 58.92 10.20
N ARG A 241 12.03 59.40 10.47
CA ARG A 241 13.00 59.80 9.44
C ARG A 241 13.64 58.61 8.68
N ALA A 242 13.42 57.37 9.13
CA ALA A 242 14.04 56.18 8.55
C ALA A 242 13.51 55.81 7.15
N VAL A 243 12.18 55.84 6.95
CA VAL A 243 11.56 55.54 5.64
C VAL A 243 11.93 56.59 4.60
N TRP A 244 11.95 57.87 5.01
CA TRP A 244 12.42 58.98 4.18
C TRP A 244 13.92 58.93 3.88
N SER A 245 14.74 58.24 4.68
CA SER A 245 16.18 58.09 4.43
C SER A 245 16.52 56.99 3.41
N LEU A 246 15.72 55.92 3.34
CA LEU A 246 15.81 54.89 2.29
C LEU A 246 15.32 55.45 0.95
N MET A 247 14.18 56.16 0.97
CA MET A 247 13.76 56.94 -0.19
C MET A 247 14.80 57.98 -0.57
N ARG A 248 15.44 58.69 0.38
CA ARG A 248 16.55 59.61 0.08
C ARG A 248 17.80 58.94 -0.46
N TYR A 249 18.23 57.76 -0.01
CA TYR A 249 19.38 57.06 -0.61
C TYR A 249 19.07 56.57 -2.03
N LEU A 250 17.83 56.12 -2.26
CA LEU A 250 17.31 55.77 -3.59
C LEU A 250 17.03 56.98 -4.49
N THR A 251 16.92 58.20 -3.94
CA THR A 251 16.61 59.45 -4.70
C THR A 251 17.76 60.47 -4.72
N ALA A 252 18.81 60.33 -3.91
CA ALA A 252 19.93 61.29 -3.78
C ALA A 252 21.10 61.01 -4.73
N SER A 253 21.12 59.86 -5.40
CA SER A 253 21.95 59.68 -6.58
C SER A 253 21.26 60.37 -7.76
N SER A 254 21.97 61.23 -8.48
CA SER A 254 21.60 61.62 -9.85
C SER A 254 21.01 60.41 -10.58
N SER A 255 19.80 60.51 -11.13
CA SER A 255 19.02 59.36 -11.65
C SER A 255 19.80 58.52 -12.66
N ARG A 256 20.80 59.10 -13.33
CA ARG A 256 21.74 58.41 -14.23
C ARG A 256 22.73 57.48 -13.52
N ASN A 257 23.26 57.84 -12.35
CA ASN A 257 24.28 57.03 -11.66
C ASN A 257 23.70 55.79 -10.96
N PHE A 258 22.51 55.92 -10.36
CA PHE A 258 21.81 54.79 -9.72
C PHE A 258 21.42 53.70 -10.72
N LEU A 259 20.88 54.10 -11.87
CA LEU A 259 20.52 53.16 -12.94
C LEU A 259 21.76 52.45 -13.52
N LEU A 260 22.90 53.14 -13.61
CA LEU A 260 24.16 52.55 -14.06
C LEU A 260 24.69 51.52 -13.04
N THR A 261 24.66 51.86 -11.75
CA THR A 261 25.03 50.97 -10.63
C THR A 261 24.17 49.72 -10.55
N MET A 262 22.84 49.84 -10.71
CA MET A 262 21.88 48.72 -10.68
C MET A 262 21.84 47.91 -11.98
N ARG A 263 22.41 48.42 -13.08
CA ARG A 263 22.29 47.84 -14.43
C ARG A 263 22.66 46.35 -14.51
N PRO A 264 23.75 45.87 -13.87
CA PRO A 264 24.11 44.45 -13.92
C PRO A 264 23.08 43.54 -13.23
N PHE A 265 22.55 43.95 -12.08
CA PHE A 265 21.48 43.24 -11.40
C PHE A 265 20.18 43.28 -12.20
N LEU A 266 19.78 44.45 -12.70
CA LEU A 266 18.53 44.58 -13.46
C LEU A 266 18.53 43.70 -14.71
N LYS A 267 19.67 43.59 -15.41
CA LYS A 267 19.83 42.65 -16.54
C LYS A 267 19.62 41.19 -16.12
N ARG A 268 20.25 40.76 -15.02
CA ARG A 268 20.04 39.39 -14.49
C ARG A 268 18.60 39.18 -14.03
N ALA A 269 18.03 40.13 -13.29
CA ALA A 269 16.68 40.04 -12.77
C ALA A 269 15.64 39.94 -13.89
N ILE A 270 15.74 40.77 -14.94
CA ILE A 270 14.88 40.68 -16.12
C ILE A 270 15.02 39.31 -16.79
N LEU A 271 16.24 38.80 -16.96
CA LEU A 271 16.50 37.48 -17.54
C LEU A 271 15.88 36.34 -16.71
N VAL A 272 16.09 36.35 -15.39
CA VAL A 272 15.57 35.31 -14.50
C VAL A 272 14.04 35.38 -14.42
N ILE A 273 13.47 36.58 -14.31
CA ILE A 273 12.00 36.76 -14.25
C ILE A 273 11.35 36.34 -15.58
N SER A 274 11.90 36.74 -16.72
CA SER A 274 11.37 36.32 -18.02
C SER A 274 11.46 34.80 -18.21
N TYR A 275 12.57 34.19 -17.79
CA TYR A 275 12.73 32.74 -17.77
C TYR A 275 11.71 32.04 -16.86
N VAL A 276 11.50 32.55 -15.64
CA VAL A 276 10.50 32.00 -14.71
C VAL A 276 9.09 32.06 -15.30
N ILE A 277 8.72 33.17 -15.95
CA ILE A 277 7.42 33.30 -16.64
C ILE A 277 7.28 32.22 -17.73
N VAL A 278 8.30 32.02 -18.56
CA VAL A 278 8.30 30.99 -19.62
C VAL A 278 8.18 29.59 -19.03
N VAL A 279 8.94 29.28 -17.97
CA VAL A 279 8.92 27.96 -17.33
C VAL A 279 7.60 27.69 -16.61
N LEU A 280 7.00 28.70 -15.96
CA LEU A 280 5.66 28.59 -15.35
C LEU A 280 4.57 28.40 -16.41
N TYR A 281 4.66 29.09 -17.54
CA TYR A 281 3.76 28.88 -18.68
C TYR A 281 3.88 27.45 -19.22
N PHE A 282 5.10 26.99 -19.49
CA PHE A 282 5.37 25.62 -19.93
C PHE A 282 4.82 24.59 -18.95
N ARG A 283 4.95 24.84 -17.66
CA ARG A 283 4.40 23.98 -16.62
C ARG A 283 2.88 23.92 -16.63
N LEU A 284 2.21 25.07 -16.70
CA LEU A 284 0.74 25.13 -16.79
C LEU A 284 0.22 24.44 -18.04
N TRP A 285 0.96 24.55 -19.14
CA TRP A 285 0.67 23.86 -20.39
C TRP A 285 0.73 22.33 -20.23
N ILE A 286 1.78 21.80 -19.58
CA ILE A 286 1.88 20.36 -19.26
C ILE A 286 0.71 19.90 -18.36
N MET A 287 0.26 20.75 -17.44
CA MET A 287 -0.85 20.44 -16.54
C MET A 287 -2.24 20.55 -17.20
N GLY A 288 -2.31 20.76 -18.53
CA GLY A 288 -3.58 20.87 -19.25
C GLY A 288 -4.38 22.11 -18.88
N GLY A 289 -3.73 23.15 -18.33
CA GLY A 289 -4.35 24.46 -18.04
C GLY A 289 -5.38 24.49 -16.90
N SER A 290 -5.54 23.41 -16.13
CA SER A 290 -6.51 23.34 -15.04
C SER A 290 -5.85 23.34 -13.66
N MET A 291 -6.47 24.03 -12.70
CA MET A 291 -6.06 23.99 -11.30
C MET A 291 -6.68 22.76 -10.62
N PRO A 292 -5.99 22.08 -9.70
CA PRO A 292 -6.55 20.96 -8.97
C PRO A 292 -7.80 21.39 -8.17
N LEU A 293 -8.89 20.66 -8.36
CA LEU A 293 -10.11 20.81 -7.57
C LEU A 293 -9.91 20.08 -6.23
N PHE A 294 -10.12 20.80 -5.13
CA PHE A 294 -10.06 20.26 -3.78
C PHE A 294 -11.45 20.11 -3.20
N SER A 295 -11.65 19.20 -2.25
CA SER A 295 -12.90 19.01 -1.52
C SER A 295 -12.86 19.68 -0.14
N GLU A 296 -14.02 19.89 0.48
CA GLU A 296 -14.13 20.44 1.84
C GLU A 296 -13.37 19.60 2.88
N GLN A 297 -13.29 18.30 2.65
CA GLN A 297 -12.54 17.39 3.51
C GLN A 297 -11.03 17.62 3.45
N ASP A 298 -10.51 18.10 2.32
CA ASP A 298 -9.09 18.37 2.14
C ASP A 298 -8.68 19.66 2.86
N ASN A 299 -9.46 20.73 2.66
CA ASN A 299 -9.19 22.04 3.25
C ASN A 299 -10.50 22.73 3.69
N PRO A 300 -11.00 22.43 4.90
CA PRO A 300 -12.30 22.93 5.37
C PRO A 300 -12.31 24.46 5.51
N ALA A 301 -11.19 25.05 5.94
CA ALA A 301 -11.07 26.50 6.09
C ALA A 301 -11.42 27.21 4.77
N SER A 302 -10.89 26.68 3.68
CA SER A 302 -11.03 27.24 2.34
C SER A 302 -12.47 27.24 1.81
N PHE A 303 -13.32 26.36 2.33
CA PHE A 303 -14.74 26.26 1.97
C PHE A 303 -15.67 27.04 2.90
N SER A 304 -15.15 27.62 3.99
CA SER A 304 -15.97 28.41 4.91
C SER A 304 -16.59 29.63 4.18
N PRO A 305 -17.91 29.87 4.35
CA PRO A 305 -18.57 31.02 3.73
C PRO A 305 -18.08 32.36 4.33
N TYR A 306 -17.52 32.33 5.54
CA TYR A 306 -17.10 33.52 6.27
C TYR A 306 -15.64 33.88 5.96
N ILE A 307 -15.41 35.10 5.49
CA ILE A 307 -14.07 35.64 5.21
C ILE A 307 -13.22 35.70 6.48
N LEU A 308 -13.82 36.09 7.61
CA LEU A 308 -13.13 36.20 8.88
C LEU A 308 -12.58 34.84 9.33
N THR A 309 -13.41 33.79 9.30
CA THR A 309 -12.99 32.43 9.64
C THR A 309 -11.84 31.94 8.75
N ARG A 310 -11.91 32.21 7.44
CA ARG A 310 -10.82 31.91 6.50
C ARG A 310 -9.52 32.59 6.90
N PHE A 311 -9.57 33.91 7.12
CA PHE A 311 -8.42 34.71 7.48
C PHE A 311 -7.78 34.26 8.80
N LEU A 312 -8.59 34.12 9.87
CA LEU A 312 -8.11 33.70 11.18
C LEU A 312 -7.52 32.29 11.14
N THR A 313 -8.21 31.36 10.46
CA THR A 313 -7.74 29.97 10.36
C THR A 313 -6.44 29.90 9.57
N TYR A 314 -6.35 30.51 8.38
CA TYR A 314 -5.10 30.53 7.60
C TYR A 314 -3.94 31.15 8.37
N SER A 315 -4.18 32.25 9.09
CA SER A 315 -3.15 32.90 9.89
C SER A 315 -2.67 32.01 11.04
N TYR A 316 -3.60 31.32 11.72
CA TYR A 316 -3.25 30.33 12.74
C TYR A 316 -2.49 29.14 12.18
N LEU A 317 -2.81 28.68 10.97
CA LEU A 317 -2.12 27.55 10.34
C LEU A 317 -0.65 27.87 10.05
N LEU A 318 -0.28 29.14 9.79
CA LEU A 318 1.12 29.56 9.75
C LEU A 318 1.80 29.36 11.11
N ALA A 319 1.14 29.77 12.19
CA ALA A 319 1.64 29.58 13.55
C ALA A 319 1.73 28.11 13.94
N PHE A 320 0.78 27.29 13.53
CA PHE A 320 0.79 25.85 13.75
C PHE A 320 1.95 25.17 13.02
N ASN A 321 2.20 25.51 11.75
CA ASN A 321 3.34 24.99 11.00
C ASN A 321 4.69 25.41 11.64
N MET A 322 4.79 26.64 12.15
CA MET A 322 5.95 27.08 12.91
C MET A 322 6.10 26.35 14.24
N TRP A 323 5.00 26.01 14.90
CA TRP A 323 5.01 25.17 16.10
C TRP A 323 5.54 23.77 15.80
N LEU A 324 5.21 23.16 14.65
CA LEU A 324 5.77 21.87 14.25
C LEU A 324 7.29 21.91 14.02
N LEU A 325 7.85 23.06 13.63
CA LEU A 325 9.30 23.26 13.55
C LEU A 325 9.93 23.46 14.95
N LEU A 326 9.29 24.26 15.81
CA LEU A 326 9.82 24.58 17.14
C LEU A 326 9.72 23.41 18.13
N ALA A 327 8.60 22.70 18.11
CA ALA A 327 8.25 21.65 19.05
C ALA A 327 7.53 20.51 18.30
N PRO A 328 8.27 19.62 17.60
CA PRO A 328 7.73 18.51 16.82
C PRO A 328 7.21 17.36 17.73
N VAL A 329 6.31 17.67 18.65
CA VAL A 329 5.74 16.72 19.62
C VAL A 329 4.63 15.91 18.96
N THR A 330 3.71 16.58 18.28
CA THR A 330 2.54 16.01 17.60
C THR A 330 2.79 15.96 16.10
N LEU A 331 3.20 14.78 15.62
CA LEU A 331 3.45 14.49 14.21
C LEU A 331 2.43 13.45 13.75
N CYS A 332 1.80 13.68 12.60
CA CYS A 332 0.79 12.82 12.00
C CYS A 332 1.00 12.72 10.49
N TYR A 333 0.81 11.52 9.94
CA TYR A 333 0.90 11.28 8.50
C TYR A 333 -0.29 11.88 7.71
N ASP A 334 -1.37 12.30 8.37
CA ASP A 334 -2.56 12.86 7.72
C ASP A 334 -3.25 13.88 8.63
N TRP A 335 -3.36 15.14 8.18
CA TRP A 335 -4.01 16.24 8.89
C TRP A 335 -5.36 16.66 8.27
N GLN A 336 -5.90 15.88 7.33
CA GLN A 336 -7.16 16.23 6.65
C GLN A 336 -8.40 16.02 7.56
N VAL A 337 -9.60 16.28 7.03
CA VAL A 337 -10.90 15.99 7.69
C VAL A 337 -11.04 16.66 9.06
N GLY A 338 -10.77 17.97 9.10
CA GLY A 338 -11.02 18.77 10.30
C GLY A 338 -10.09 18.46 11.48
N SER A 339 -8.94 17.83 11.25
CA SER A 339 -7.93 17.56 12.30
C SER A 339 -7.52 18.83 13.05
N ILE A 340 -7.57 19.98 12.37
CA ILE A 340 -7.40 21.30 12.96
C ILE A 340 -8.75 22.03 12.85
N PRO A 341 -9.45 22.28 13.97
CA PRO A 341 -10.72 22.99 13.97
C PRO A 341 -10.58 24.41 13.40
N LEU A 342 -11.64 24.91 12.77
CA LEU A 342 -11.68 26.29 12.28
C LEU A 342 -11.53 27.29 13.43
N VAL A 343 -10.89 28.42 13.15
CA VAL A 343 -10.82 29.58 14.05
C VAL A 343 -11.91 30.55 13.62
N GLU A 344 -13.03 30.52 14.33
CA GLU A 344 -14.25 31.24 13.92
C GLU A 344 -14.39 32.62 14.54
N THR A 345 -13.69 32.87 15.66
CA THR A 345 -13.81 34.13 16.41
C THR A 345 -12.44 34.73 16.72
N ILE A 346 -12.40 36.05 16.89
CA ILE A 346 -11.19 36.79 17.25
C ILE A 346 -10.75 36.45 18.69
N TRP A 347 -11.69 36.08 19.56
CA TRP A 347 -11.46 35.72 20.95
C TRP A 347 -10.91 34.30 21.15
N ASP A 348 -10.74 33.53 20.07
CA ASP A 348 -10.09 32.24 20.14
C ASP A 348 -8.64 32.39 20.63
N THR A 349 -8.28 31.68 21.70
CA THR A 349 -6.94 31.72 22.32
C THR A 349 -5.82 31.39 21.32
N ARG A 350 -6.11 30.60 20.28
CA ARG A 350 -5.17 30.26 19.21
C ARG A 350 -4.67 31.49 18.44
N ASN A 351 -5.46 32.57 18.39
CA ASN A 351 -5.02 33.83 17.78
C ASN A 351 -3.83 34.46 18.52
N LEU A 352 -3.60 34.14 19.79
CA LEU A 352 -2.40 34.59 20.51
C LEU A 352 -1.12 34.03 19.86
N ALA A 353 -1.13 32.76 19.42
CA ALA A 353 -0.01 32.17 18.70
C ALA A 353 0.21 32.84 17.33
N THR A 354 -0.88 33.19 16.64
CA THR A 354 -0.83 33.97 15.39
C THR A 354 -0.19 35.35 15.60
N ILE A 355 -0.63 36.08 16.63
CA ILE A 355 -0.11 37.40 16.97
C ILE A 355 1.36 37.31 17.36
N LEU A 356 1.73 36.33 18.19
CA LEU A 356 3.11 36.10 18.58
C LEU A 356 4.00 35.84 17.36
N LEU A 357 3.56 34.98 16.44
CA LEU A 357 4.29 34.72 15.19
C LEU A 357 4.44 36.01 14.38
N ALA A 358 3.37 36.77 14.20
CA ALA A 358 3.39 38.01 13.44
C ALA A 358 4.38 39.02 14.04
N ILE A 359 4.42 39.17 15.37
CA ILE A 359 5.38 40.02 16.09
C ILE A 359 6.81 39.54 15.83
N VAL A 360 7.09 38.24 16.00
CA VAL A 360 8.44 37.68 15.78
C VAL A 360 8.89 37.90 14.34
N MET A 361 8.03 37.63 13.35
CA MET A 361 8.34 37.83 11.94
C MET A 361 8.53 39.31 11.59
N ALA A 362 7.73 40.21 12.18
CA ALA A 362 7.89 41.64 12.01
C ALA A 362 9.22 42.13 12.60
N LEU A 363 9.58 41.67 13.82
CA LEU A 363 10.85 42.01 14.46
C LEU A 363 12.06 41.49 13.67
N LEU A 364 12.01 40.24 13.16
CA LEU A 364 13.06 39.68 12.31
C LEU A 364 13.19 40.44 10.98
N SER A 365 12.07 40.84 10.38
CA SER A 365 12.05 41.62 9.14
C SER A 365 12.59 43.04 9.36
N LEU A 366 12.18 43.71 10.44
CA LEU A 366 12.71 45.01 10.84
C LEU A 366 14.20 44.92 11.19
N HIS A 367 14.63 43.85 11.86
CA HIS A 367 16.05 43.59 12.12
C HIS A 367 16.81 43.43 10.81
N CYS A 368 16.29 42.68 9.84
CA CYS A 368 16.90 42.54 8.51
C CYS A 368 17.03 43.88 7.78
N LEU A 369 16.01 44.75 7.85
CA LEU A 369 16.03 46.09 7.27
C LEU A 369 16.98 47.05 8.00
N ALA A 370 17.12 46.93 9.32
CA ALA A 370 18.05 47.73 10.11
C ALA A 370 19.50 47.27 9.95
N ALA A 371 19.73 45.96 9.89
CA ALA A 371 20.98 45.28 9.55
C ALA A 371 21.51 45.71 8.17
N PHE A 372 20.61 45.86 7.19
CA PHE A 372 20.93 46.43 5.88
C PHE A 372 21.57 47.82 5.98
N LYS A 373 21.13 48.66 6.93
CA LYS A 373 21.70 50.00 7.17
C LYS A 373 23.11 49.97 7.77
N ARG A 374 23.52 48.83 8.38
CA ARG A 374 24.81 48.65 9.06
C ARG A 374 25.77 47.67 8.37
N LEU A 375 25.39 47.09 7.21
CA LEU A 375 26.19 46.11 6.46
C LEU A 375 26.49 44.79 7.21
N GLU A 376 25.79 44.51 8.31
CA GLU A 376 26.03 43.37 9.19
C GLU A 376 24.79 42.48 9.28
N HIS A 377 24.99 41.15 9.35
CA HIS A 377 23.99 40.09 9.61
C HIS A 377 23.27 39.44 8.40
N ARG A 378 24.03 38.71 7.57
CA ARG A 378 23.51 37.88 6.45
C ARG A 378 22.73 36.64 6.91
N GLU A 379 22.94 36.21 8.15
CA GLU A 379 22.35 35.01 8.74
C GLU A 379 20.82 35.11 8.82
N VAL A 380 20.32 36.26 9.29
CA VAL A 380 18.87 36.48 9.45
C VAL A 380 18.18 36.58 8.09
N LEU A 381 18.79 37.28 7.12
CA LEU A 381 18.28 37.34 5.75
C LEU A 381 18.18 35.94 5.13
N MET A 382 19.26 35.17 5.15
CA MET A 382 19.29 33.82 4.58
C MET A 382 18.31 32.88 5.29
N GLY A 383 18.23 32.95 6.61
CA GLY A 383 17.27 32.22 7.41
C GLY A 383 15.82 32.52 7.01
N LEU A 384 15.46 33.80 6.85
CA LEU A 384 14.13 34.21 6.41
C LEU A 384 13.84 33.80 4.96
N LEU A 385 14.80 33.94 4.05
CA LEU A 385 14.63 33.53 2.65
C LEU A 385 14.35 32.03 2.54
N PHE A 386 15.14 31.19 3.21
CA PHE A 386 14.97 29.75 3.17
C PHE A 386 13.76 29.26 3.97
N LEU A 387 13.26 30.05 4.95
CA LEU A 387 12.05 29.73 5.70
C LEU A 387 10.77 30.10 4.93
N VAL A 388 10.70 31.32 4.41
CA VAL A 388 9.46 31.90 3.86
C VAL A 388 9.23 31.47 2.42
N PHE A 389 10.22 31.62 1.52
CA PHE A 389 10.02 31.41 0.09
C PHE A 389 9.55 29.99 -0.25
N PRO A 390 10.22 28.92 0.23
CA PRO A 390 9.77 27.55 -0.05
C PRO A 390 8.39 27.22 0.53
N PHE A 391 7.93 27.97 1.55
CA PHE A 391 6.62 27.76 2.18
C PHE A 391 5.48 28.51 1.47
N ILE A 392 5.77 29.59 0.72
CA ILE A 392 4.75 30.40 0.02
C ILE A 392 3.75 29.54 -0.78
N PRO A 393 4.17 28.58 -1.63
CA PRO A 393 3.24 27.78 -2.41
C PRO A 393 2.26 26.95 -1.57
N ALA A 394 2.64 26.61 -0.32
CA ALA A 394 1.80 25.85 0.60
C ALA A 394 0.99 26.73 1.57
N SER A 395 1.25 28.03 1.60
CA SER A 395 0.71 28.95 2.63
C SER A 395 -0.79 29.27 2.53
N ASN A 396 -1.48 28.86 1.46
CA ASN A 396 -2.85 29.30 1.10
C ASN A 396 -3.01 30.82 0.83
N LEU A 397 -1.92 31.60 0.80
CA LEU A 397 -2.00 33.07 0.62
C LEU A 397 -2.37 33.48 -0.81
N PHE A 398 -1.86 32.79 -1.82
CA PHE A 398 -2.07 33.15 -3.23
C PHE A 398 -3.06 32.23 -3.93
N PHE A 399 -3.02 30.94 -3.60
CA PHE A 399 -3.86 29.91 -4.22
C PHE A 399 -4.34 28.95 -3.14
N ARG A 400 -5.54 28.41 -3.36
CA ARG A 400 -6.06 27.33 -2.54
C ARG A 400 -5.19 26.09 -2.70
N VAL A 401 -4.76 25.52 -1.57
CA VAL A 401 -4.01 24.27 -1.51
C VAL A 401 -4.87 23.19 -0.87
N GLY A 402 -4.73 21.94 -1.33
CA GLY A 402 -5.47 20.81 -0.78
C GLY A 402 -5.03 20.38 0.61
N PHE A 403 -3.73 20.45 0.91
CA PHE A 403 -3.20 20.07 2.22
C PHE A 403 -2.83 21.32 3.00
N VAL A 404 -3.55 21.53 4.10
CA VAL A 404 -3.39 22.70 4.97
C VAL A 404 -2.15 22.58 5.85
N VAL A 405 -1.85 21.37 6.29
CA VAL A 405 -0.67 21.01 7.07
C VAL A 405 -0.17 19.65 6.60
N ALA A 406 1.13 19.55 6.37
CA ALA A 406 1.83 18.29 6.11
C ALA A 406 3.30 18.47 6.51
N GLU A 407 3.89 17.48 7.17
CA GLU A 407 5.27 17.60 7.68
C GLU A 407 6.27 17.71 6.53
N ARG A 408 6.05 16.95 5.45
CA ARG A 408 6.89 17.02 4.24
C ARG A 408 6.97 18.41 3.60
N VAL A 409 5.94 19.26 3.78
CA VAL A 409 5.95 20.65 3.27
C VAL A 409 6.99 21.49 4.02
N LEU A 410 7.27 21.14 5.28
CA LEU A 410 8.23 21.84 6.14
C LEU A 410 9.68 21.40 5.92
N TYR A 411 9.94 20.41 5.06
CA TYR A 411 11.29 19.94 4.78
C TYR A 411 12.22 21.05 4.29
N MET A 412 11.87 21.79 3.23
CA MET A 412 12.71 22.92 2.78
C MET A 412 12.69 24.12 3.76
N PRO A 413 11.52 24.60 4.25
CA PRO A 413 11.45 25.69 5.23
C PRO A 413 12.29 25.46 6.49
N SER A 414 12.44 24.20 6.91
CA SER A 414 13.23 23.86 8.10
C SER A 414 14.72 24.23 7.97
N MET A 415 15.27 24.38 6.75
CA MET A 415 16.63 24.90 6.56
C MET A 415 16.75 26.32 7.10
N GLY A 416 15.79 27.19 6.77
CA GLY A 416 15.74 28.56 7.25
C GLY A 416 15.53 28.64 8.77
N TYR A 417 14.67 27.79 9.29
CA TYR A 417 14.49 27.64 10.74
C TYR A 417 15.80 27.25 11.45
N CYS A 418 16.51 26.22 10.97
CA CYS A 418 17.77 25.77 11.58
C CYS A 418 18.85 26.85 11.56
N ILE A 419 18.92 27.65 10.49
CA ILE A 419 19.83 28.81 10.39
C ILE A 419 19.48 29.86 11.46
N LEU A 420 18.21 30.26 11.55
CA LEU A 420 17.75 31.27 12.51
C LEU A 420 17.92 30.82 13.96
N PHE A 421 17.63 29.55 14.24
CA PHE A 421 17.76 28.96 15.56
C PHE A 421 19.23 28.96 16.03
N VAL A 422 20.15 28.46 15.20
CA VAL A 422 21.58 28.43 15.53
C VAL A 422 22.18 29.83 15.62
N HIS A 423 21.75 30.77 14.77
CA HIS A 423 22.14 32.17 14.88
C HIS A 423 21.68 32.77 16.22
N GLY A 424 20.42 32.54 16.61
CA GLY A 424 19.86 32.99 17.88
C GLY A 424 20.62 32.41 19.08
N LEU A 425 20.94 31.11 19.06
CA LEU A 425 21.78 30.47 20.08
C LEU A 425 23.17 31.10 20.16
N SER A 426 23.81 31.34 19.01
CA SER A 426 25.14 31.98 18.97
C SER A 426 25.11 33.37 19.58
N LYS A 427 24.07 34.18 19.31
CA LYS A 427 23.91 35.52 19.88
C LYS A 427 23.63 35.47 21.38
N LEU A 428 22.75 34.58 21.82
CA LEU A 428 22.48 34.40 23.24
C LEU A 428 23.73 33.96 24.00
N CYS A 429 24.56 33.10 23.41
CA CYS A 429 25.84 32.68 23.98
C CYS A 429 26.78 33.87 24.24
N THR A 430 26.80 34.88 23.36
CA THR A 430 27.62 36.09 23.56
C THR A 430 27.14 36.99 24.70
N TRP A 431 25.89 36.87 25.13
CA TRP A 431 25.31 37.65 26.23
C TRP A 431 25.42 36.96 27.59
N LEU A 432 25.77 35.67 27.61
CA LEU A 432 25.83 34.86 28.81
C LEU A 432 27.26 34.74 29.35
N ASN A 433 27.37 34.70 30.68
CA ASN A 433 28.63 34.35 31.35
C ASN A 433 29.03 32.89 31.04
N ARG A 434 30.28 32.50 31.34
CA ARG A 434 30.82 31.16 31.04
C ARG A 434 29.92 30.00 31.51
N CYS A 435 29.32 30.12 32.70
CA CYS A 435 28.36 29.13 33.19
C CYS A 435 27.12 29.06 32.29
N GLY A 436 26.52 30.19 31.95
CA GLY A 436 25.35 30.25 31.06
C GLY A 436 25.63 29.75 29.64
N ALA A 437 26.81 30.07 29.08
CA ALA A 437 27.25 29.54 27.78
C ALA A 437 27.45 28.01 27.81
N THR A 438 27.98 27.47 28.90
CA THR A 438 28.11 26.03 29.11
C THR A 438 26.73 25.37 29.21
N THR A 439 25.83 25.93 30.02
CA THR A 439 24.44 25.46 30.12
C THR A 439 23.74 25.48 28.77
N LEU A 440 23.87 26.55 27.99
CA LEU A 440 23.27 26.66 26.65
C LEU A 440 23.82 25.61 25.69
N SER A 441 25.13 25.34 25.74
CA SER A 441 25.77 24.31 24.92
C SER A 441 25.27 22.91 25.30
N VAL A 442 25.19 22.60 26.60
CA VAL A 442 24.62 21.34 27.10
C VAL A 442 23.16 21.19 26.70
N SER A 443 22.34 22.24 26.83
CA SER A 443 20.95 22.25 26.39
C SER A 443 20.81 22.03 24.89
N THR A 444 21.72 22.57 24.07
CA THR A 444 21.73 22.35 22.62
C THR A 444 22.06 20.90 22.28
N VAL A 445 23.04 20.29 22.95
CA VAL A 445 23.36 18.87 22.80
C VAL A 445 22.17 18.00 23.23
N LEU A 446 21.53 18.32 24.35
CA LEU A 446 20.34 17.61 24.81
C LEU A 446 19.20 17.71 23.80
N LEU A 447 18.98 18.89 23.21
CA LEU A 447 17.98 19.09 22.15
C LEU A 447 18.26 18.22 20.93
N LEU A 448 19.52 18.16 20.47
CA LEU A 448 19.92 17.29 19.34
C LEU A 448 19.69 15.81 19.65
N LEU A 449 19.98 15.37 20.88
CA LEU A 449 19.70 13.99 21.32
C LEU A 449 18.19 13.72 21.38
N LEU A 450 17.40 14.67 21.88
CA LEU A 450 15.93 14.57 21.92
C LEU A 450 15.34 14.51 20.51
N PHE A 451 15.83 15.33 19.59
CA PHE A 451 15.42 15.30 18.18
C PHE A 451 15.82 13.98 17.52
N SER A 452 17.05 13.51 17.73
CA SER A 452 17.50 12.21 17.23
C SER A 452 16.62 11.07 17.75
N TRP A 453 16.34 11.05 19.06
CA TRP A 453 15.44 10.06 19.67
C TRP A 453 14.03 10.13 19.10
N LYS A 454 13.47 11.34 18.96
CA LYS A 454 12.14 11.55 18.39
C LYS A 454 12.08 11.11 16.92
N THR A 455 13.13 11.35 16.13
CA THR A 455 13.25 10.90 14.74
C THR A 455 13.30 9.36 14.65
N VAL A 456 14.07 8.69 15.52
CA VAL A 456 14.07 7.22 15.60
C VAL A 456 12.66 6.69 15.95
N LYS A 457 12.02 7.26 16.97
CA LYS A 457 10.65 6.90 17.35
C LYS A 457 9.64 7.17 16.23
N GLN A 458 9.82 8.25 15.48
CA GLN A 458 8.95 8.57 14.36
C GLN A 458 9.14 7.56 13.22
N ASN A 459 10.37 7.10 12.95
CA ASN A 459 10.61 6.05 11.97
C ASN A 459 9.92 4.72 12.33
N GLU A 460 9.76 4.38 13.61
CA GLU A 460 9.00 3.21 14.05
C GLU A 460 7.53 3.25 13.56
N ILE A 461 6.93 4.43 13.50
CA ILE A 461 5.56 4.61 13.00
C ILE A 461 5.48 4.21 11.51
N TRP A 462 6.53 4.51 10.74
CA TRP A 462 6.60 4.23 9.30
C TRP A 462 7.02 2.80 8.94
N LEU A 463 7.38 1.95 9.93
CA LEU A 463 7.81 0.57 9.68
C LEU A 463 6.72 -0.34 9.12
N SER A 464 5.47 -0.15 9.54
CA SER A 464 4.37 -1.04 9.19
C SER A 464 3.06 -0.29 8.96
N ARG A 465 2.14 -0.92 8.21
CA ARG A 465 0.80 -0.40 8.00
C ARG A 465 0.03 -0.25 9.32
N GLU A 466 0.24 -1.17 10.27
CA GLU A 466 -0.41 -1.14 11.58
C GLU A 466 0.07 0.03 12.42
N SER A 467 1.39 0.16 12.58
CA SER A 467 2.00 1.24 13.37
C SER A 467 1.60 2.62 12.85
N LEU A 468 1.56 2.79 11.52
CA LEU A 468 1.15 4.02 10.87
C LEU A 468 -0.30 4.39 11.22
N PHE A 469 -1.25 3.49 10.97
CA PHE A 469 -2.67 3.76 11.22
C PHE A 469 -3.00 3.85 12.71
N ARG A 470 -2.38 3.02 13.56
CA ARG A 470 -2.51 3.11 15.01
C ARG A 470 -2.04 4.46 15.53
N SER A 471 -0.90 4.96 15.05
CA SER A 471 -0.39 6.29 15.42
C SER A 471 -1.35 7.41 14.99
N GLY A 472 -2.01 7.27 13.83
CA GLY A 472 -3.01 8.23 13.37
C GLY A 472 -4.18 8.36 14.35
N VAL A 473 -4.74 7.23 14.80
CA VAL A 473 -5.83 7.21 15.79
C VAL A 473 -5.38 7.74 17.15
N GLN A 474 -4.13 7.47 17.56
CA GLN A 474 -3.58 8.00 18.82
C GLN A 474 -3.36 9.51 18.78
N THR A 475 -2.92 10.04 17.64
CA THR A 475 -2.60 11.45 17.48
C THR A 475 -3.84 12.29 17.19
N LEU A 476 -4.79 11.74 16.43
CA LEU A 476 -6.01 12.40 15.98
C LEU A 476 -7.26 11.56 16.26
N PRO A 477 -7.62 11.33 17.54
CA PRO A 477 -8.75 10.46 17.93
C PRO A 477 -10.12 10.99 17.49
N HIS A 478 -10.19 12.26 17.06
CA HIS A 478 -11.42 12.89 16.57
C HIS A 478 -11.50 12.95 15.05
N ASN A 479 -10.57 12.31 14.33
CA ASN A 479 -10.58 12.29 12.87
C ASN A 479 -11.25 11.00 12.36
N ALA A 480 -12.38 11.14 11.65
CA ALA A 480 -13.13 9.99 11.14
C ALA A 480 -12.33 9.14 10.13
N LYS A 481 -11.47 9.78 9.33
CA LYS A 481 -10.69 9.13 8.28
C LYS A 481 -9.60 8.21 8.84
N VAL A 482 -8.91 8.62 9.92
CA VAL A 482 -7.89 7.75 10.55
C VAL A 482 -8.53 6.53 11.20
N HIS A 483 -9.70 6.69 11.82
CA HIS A 483 -10.49 5.56 12.34
C HIS A 483 -10.95 4.62 11.21
N TYR A 484 -11.47 5.15 10.11
CA TYR A 484 -11.87 4.36 8.95
C TYR A 484 -10.69 3.57 8.34
N ASN A 485 -9.54 4.21 8.16
CA ASN A 485 -8.35 3.56 7.61
C ASN A 485 -7.82 2.46 8.53
N TYR A 486 -7.79 2.70 9.85
CA TYR A 486 -7.40 1.67 10.81
C TYR A 486 -8.42 0.51 10.84
N ALA A 487 -9.72 0.80 10.74
CA ALA A 487 -10.76 -0.21 10.63
C ALA A 487 -10.60 -1.10 9.38
N ASN A 488 -10.28 -0.51 8.22
CA ASN A 488 -9.98 -1.26 7.00
C ASN A 488 -8.79 -2.21 7.22
N PHE A 489 -7.71 -1.72 7.83
CA PHE A 489 -6.56 -2.57 8.15
C PHE A 489 -6.93 -3.74 9.09
N LEU A 490 -7.67 -3.46 10.16
CA LEU A 490 -8.12 -4.47 11.11
C LEU A 490 -9.03 -5.52 10.43
N LYS A 491 -9.91 -5.06 9.53
CA LYS A 491 -10.75 -5.94 8.70
C LYS A 491 -9.90 -6.85 7.81
N ASP A 492 -8.88 -6.31 7.13
CA ASP A 492 -7.99 -7.09 6.25
C ASP A 492 -7.21 -8.17 7.03
N GLN A 493 -6.93 -7.93 8.32
CA GLN A 493 -6.31 -8.89 9.24
C GLN A 493 -7.29 -9.90 9.85
N GLY A 494 -8.60 -9.78 9.57
CA GLY A 494 -9.65 -10.61 10.18
C GLY A 494 -10.01 -10.23 11.61
N ARG A 495 -9.47 -9.12 12.15
CA ARG A 495 -9.78 -8.57 13.49
C ARG A 495 -11.11 -7.81 13.46
N ASN A 496 -12.18 -8.51 13.09
CA ASN A 496 -13.48 -7.92 12.75
C ASN A 496 -14.13 -7.15 13.91
N LYS A 497 -13.97 -7.61 15.17
CA LYS A 497 -14.53 -6.93 16.34
C LYS A 497 -13.95 -5.51 16.51
N GLU A 498 -12.63 -5.38 16.36
CA GLU A 498 -11.94 -4.09 16.46
C GLU A 498 -12.25 -3.21 15.24
N ALA A 499 -12.32 -3.80 14.05
CA ALA A 499 -12.73 -3.09 12.84
C ALA A 499 -14.13 -2.46 12.99
N ILE A 500 -15.10 -3.22 13.50
CA ILE A 500 -16.46 -2.72 13.80
C ILE A 500 -16.42 -1.54 14.77
N TYR A 501 -15.64 -1.62 15.84
CA TYR A 501 -15.49 -0.52 16.80
C TYR A 501 -15.00 0.76 16.09
N HIS A 502 -13.92 0.66 15.29
CA HIS A 502 -13.37 1.83 14.61
C HIS A 502 -14.29 2.35 13.48
N TYR A 503 -15.02 1.50 12.75
CA TYR A 503 -16.04 1.95 11.80
C TYR A 503 -17.18 2.70 12.49
N ARG A 504 -17.67 2.19 13.62
CA ARG A 504 -18.71 2.87 14.41
C ARG A 504 -18.22 4.22 14.93
N THR A 505 -16.97 4.30 15.40
CA THR A 505 -16.37 5.59 15.81
C THR A 505 -16.22 6.55 14.64
N ALA A 506 -15.77 6.07 13.47
CA ALA A 506 -15.71 6.87 12.25
C ALA A 506 -17.09 7.43 11.86
N LEU A 507 -18.16 6.62 11.97
CA LEU A 507 -19.54 7.05 11.71
C LEU A 507 -20.11 7.99 12.78
N LYS A 508 -19.66 7.86 14.04
CA LYS A 508 -20.00 8.83 15.10
C LYS A 508 -19.39 10.20 14.81
N LEU A 509 -18.15 10.23 14.34
CA LEU A 509 -17.42 11.45 13.99
C LEU A 509 -17.90 12.03 12.65
N TYR A 510 -18.25 11.18 11.68
CA TYR A 510 -18.75 11.56 10.37
C TYR A 510 -19.92 10.67 9.92
N PRO A 511 -21.17 11.01 10.27
CA PRO A 511 -22.36 10.19 9.99
C PRO A 511 -22.71 9.99 8.51
N ARG A 512 -22.11 10.79 7.61
CA ARG A 512 -22.35 10.74 6.16
C ARG A 512 -21.30 9.91 5.40
N HIS A 513 -20.54 9.06 6.08
CA HIS A 513 -19.51 8.23 5.46
C HIS A 513 -20.08 6.98 4.78
N ALA A 514 -20.39 7.05 3.48
CA ALA A 514 -21.00 5.94 2.75
C ALA A 514 -20.15 4.65 2.77
N SER A 515 -18.83 4.77 2.55
CA SER A 515 -17.94 3.60 2.53
C SER A 515 -17.75 2.93 3.90
N ALA A 516 -17.84 3.68 5.01
CA ALA A 516 -17.78 3.11 6.35
C ALA A 516 -19.07 2.32 6.66
N LEU A 517 -20.24 2.81 6.25
CA LEU A 517 -21.50 2.07 6.34
C LEU A 517 -21.44 0.77 5.52
N ASN A 518 -20.99 0.83 4.28
CA ASN A 518 -20.81 -0.34 3.44
C ASN A 518 -19.90 -1.39 4.10
N ASN A 519 -18.73 -0.98 4.60
CA ASN A 519 -17.80 -1.91 5.23
C ASN A 519 -18.33 -2.48 6.55
N LEU A 520 -19.07 -1.69 7.33
CA LEU A 520 -19.76 -2.17 8.52
C LEU A 520 -20.80 -3.23 8.15
N GLY A 521 -21.59 -3.01 7.09
CA GLY A 521 -22.53 -4.00 6.55
C GLY A 521 -21.87 -5.33 6.20
N THR A 522 -20.65 -5.33 5.64
CA THR A 522 -19.92 -6.58 5.33
C THR A 522 -19.44 -7.36 6.55
N LEU A 523 -19.37 -6.72 7.72
CA LEU A 523 -18.92 -7.34 8.98
C LEU A 523 -20.08 -7.70 9.90
N THR A 524 -21.29 -7.23 9.60
CA THR A 524 -22.50 -7.50 10.37
C THR A 524 -23.07 -8.86 10.01
N ARG A 525 -23.34 -9.68 11.04
CA ARG A 525 -23.92 -11.03 10.86
C ARG A 525 -25.43 -11.00 10.62
N ASP A 526 -26.12 -10.03 11.24
CA ASP A 526 -27.55 -9.82 11.02
C ASP A 526 -27.77 -9.25 9.61
N THR A 527 -28.43 -10.04 8.77
CA THR A 527 -28.72 -9.69 7.37
C THR A 527 -29.67 -8.50 7.25
N ALA A 528 -30.58 -8.31 8.21
CA ALA A 528 -31.48 -7.16 8.22
C ALA A 528 -30.71 -5.87 8.53
N GLU A 529 -29.84 -5.90 9.53
CA GLU A 529 -28.98 -4.76 9.88
C GLU A 529 -27.98 -4.45 8.75
N ALA A 530 -27.35 -5.48 8.14
CA ALA A 530 -26.47 -5.31 6.99
C ALA A 530 -27.18 -4.63 5.81
N LYS A 531 -28.42 -5.04 5.50
CA LYS A 531 -29.26 -4.43 4.46
C LYS A 531 -29.48 -2.94 4.73
N LEU A 532 -29.80 -2.57 5.97
CA LEU A 532 -30.01 -1.18 6.36
C LEU A 532 -28.74 -0.34 6.16
N TYR A 533 -27.56 -0.88 6.51
CA TYR A 533 -26.29 -0.19 6.27
C TYR A 533 -26.03 0.05 4.78
N TYR A 534 -26.25 -0.95 3.92
CA TYR A 534 -26.09 -0.78 2.47
C TYR A 534 -27.09 0.24 1.91
N GLN A 535 -28.35 0.17 2.31
CA GLN A 535 -29.37 1.14 1.88
C GLN A 535 -29.00 2.57 2.32
N ARG A 536 -28.53 2.75 3.56
CA ARG A 536 -28.07 4.06 4.03
C ARG A 536 -26.83 4.56 3.29
N ALA A 537 -25.90 3.66 2.95
CA ALA A 537 -24.75 4.01 2.12
C ALA A 537 -25.19 4.51 0.73
N LEU A 538 -26.18 3.85 0.11
CA LEU A 538 -26.74 4.24 -1.18
C LEU A 538 -27.61 5.50 -1.13
N GLN A 539 -28.28 5.78 0.00
CA GLN A 539 -28.96 7.06 0.21
C GLN A 539 -27.96 8.23 0.24
N LEU A 540 -26.77 8.02 0.81
CA LEU A 540 -25.71 9.03 0.88
C LEU A 540 -24.96 9.16 -0.45
N ASN A 541 -24.70 8.03 -1.11
CA ASN A 541 -24.02 7.97 -2.40
C ASN A 541 -24.69 6.90 -3.29
N PRO A 542 -25.66 7.31 -4.15
CA PRO A 542 -26.39 6.38 -5.02
C PRO A 542 -25.53 5.63 -6.03
N GLN A 543 -24.33 6.15 -6.33
CA GLN A 543 -23.40 5.57 -7.31
C GLN A 543 -22.33 4.70 -6.64
N HIS A 544 -22.48 4.38 -5.34
CA HIS A 544 -21.50 3.61 -4.60
C HIS A 544 -21.49 2.13 -5.02
N ASN A 545 -20.73 1.81 -6.07
CA ASN A 545 -20.66 0.49 -6.71
C ASN A 545 -20.54 -0.70 -5.72
N ARG A 546 -19.65 -0.65 -4.73
CA ARG A 546 -19.48 -1.74 -3.74
C ARG A 546 -20.71 -1.96 -2.86
N ALA A 547 -21.48 -0.91 -2.58
CA ALA A 547 -22.71 -1.01 -1.80
C ALA A 547 -23.86 -1.57 -2.65
N LEU A 548 -23.93 -1.19 -3.92
CA LEU A 548 -24.83 -1.81 -4.91
C LEU A 548 -24.55 -3.31 -5.04
N PHE A 549 -23.27 -3.69 -5.21
CA PHE A 549 -22.84 -5.08 -5.26
C PHE A 549 -23.18 -5.88 -4.00
N ASN A 550 -22.82 -5.35 -2.82
CA ASN A 550 -23.07 -6.05 -1.56
C ASN A 550 -24.56 -6.20 -1.28
N LEU A 551 -25.37 -5.18 -1.57
CA LEU A 551 -26.81 -5.27 -1.47
C LEU A 551 -27.39 -6.24 -2.50
N GLY A 552 -26.89 -6.22 -3.74
CA GLY A 552 -27.28 -7.15 -4.80
C GLY A 552 -27.03 -8.61 -4.40
N ASN A 553 -25.84 -8.93 -3.90
CA ASN A 553 -25.52 -10.28 -3.40
C ASN A 553 -26.37 -10.68 -2.18
N LEU A 554 -26.68 -9.73 -1.29
CA LEU A 554 -27.59 -9.98 -0.18
C LEU A 554 -29.01 -10.32 -0.67
N LEU A 555 -29.53 -9.57 -1.66
CA LEU A 555 -30.83 -9.84 -2.26
C LEU A 555 -30.84 -11.17 -3.05
N LYS A 556 -29.74 -11.51 -3.73
CA LYS A 556 -29.54 -12.83 -4.35
C LYS A 556 -29.74 -13.94 -3.32
N SER A 557 -29.11 -13.84 -2.15
CA SER A 557 -29.25 -14.82 -1.06
C SER A 557 -30.66 -14.89 -0.44
N GLN A 558 -31.49 -13.87 -0.69
CA GLN A 558 -32.90 -13.80 -0.25
C GLN A 558 -33.87 -14.21 -1.37
N GLU A 559 -33.40 -14.86 -2.43
CA GLU A 559 -34.17 -15.27 -3.62
C GLU A 559 -34.80 -14.11 -4.40
N LYS A 560 -34.40 -12.86 -4.14
CA LYS A 560 -34.86 -11.66 -4.86
C LYS A 560 -33.99 -11.40 -6.08
N LYS A 561 -34.00 -12.34 -7.02
CA LYS A 561 -33.03 -12.42 -8.14
C LYS A 561 -33.11 -11.22 -9.09
N GLU A 562 -34.29 -10.75 -9.47
CA GLU A 562 -34.42 -9.62 -10.43
C GLU A 562 -33.96 -8.27 -9.84
N GLU A 563 -34.28 -8.01 -8.56
CA GLU A 563 -33.75 -6.83 -7.84
C GLU A 563 -32.22 -6.91 -7.76
N ALA A 564 -31.67 -8.10 -7.47
CA ALA A 564 -30.23 -8.32 -7.41
C ALA A 564 -29.53 -8.09 -8.76
N ILE A 565 -30.10 -8.58 -9.87
CA ILE A 565 -29.58 -8.34 -11.23
C ILE A 565 -29.50 -6.84 -11.52
N THR A 566 -30.54 -6.09 -11.16
CA THR A 566 -30.59 -4.63 -11.38
C THR A 566 -29.46 -3.92 -10.62
N LEU A 567 -29.29 -4.22 -9.33
CA LEU A 567 -28.23 -3.62 -8.52
C LEU A 567 -26.83 -4.01 -8.99
N LEU A 568 -26.62 -5.25 -9.43
CA LEU A 568 -25.33 -5.70 -9.96
C LEU A 568 -25.00 -5.03 -11.29
N LYS A 569 -25.99 -4.83 -12.17
CA LYS A 569 -25.83 -4.03 -13.40
C LYS A 569 -25.45 -2.59 -13.09
N ASP A 570 -26.11 -1.95 -12.12
CA ASP A 570 -25.76 -0.60 -11.68
C ASP A 570 -24.36 -0.55 -11.05
N SER A 571 -23.97 -1.57 -10.27
CA SER A 571 -22.61 -1.68 -9.73
C SER A 571 -21.56 -1.67 -10.84
N ILE A 572 -21.79 -2.42 -11.92
CA ILE A 572 -20.91 -2.44 -13.10
C ILE A 572 -20.92 -1.09 -13.81
N LYS A 573 -22.10 -0.48 -14.00
CA LYS A 573 -22.25 0.83 -14.65
C LYS A 573 -21.44 1.93 -13.95
N TYR A 574 -21.49 1.99 -12.62
CA TYR A 574 -20.74 2.96 -11.82
C TYR A 574 -19.33 2.49 -11.45
N GLY A 575 -18.95 1.27 -11.83
CA GLY A 575 -17.70 0.62 -11.46
C GLY A 575 -17.26 -0.41 -12.49
N PRO A 576 -16.91 -0.02 -13.73
CA PRO A 576 -16.57 -0.97 -14.79
C PRO A 576 -15.29 -1.77 -14.51
N GLU A 577 -14.40 -1.27 -13.64
CA GLU A 577 -13.19 -1.99 -13.21
C GLU A 577 -13.44 -2.91 -11.98
N PHE A 578 -14.69 -3.24 -11.65
CA PHE A 578 -15.04 -4.06 -10.50
C PHE A 578 -15.37 -5.51 -10.87
N ALA A 579 -14.33 -6.33 -11.00
CA ALA A 579 -14.41 -7.73 -11.43
C ALA A 579 -15.42 -8.61 -10.65
N ASP A 580 -15.53 -8.42 -9.34
CA ASP A 580 -16.45 -9.21 -8.50
C ASP A 580 -17.91 -9.03 -8.93
N ALA A 581 -18.29 -7.81 -9.35
CA ALA A 581 -19.65 -7.52 -9.79
C ALA A 581 -20.01 -8.25 -11.09
N TYR A 582 -19.06 -8.38 -12.03
CA TYR A 582 -19.24 -9.20 -13.23
C TYR A 582 -19.40 -10.68 -12.89
N SER A 583 -18.53 -11.22 -12.02
CA SER A 583 -18.61 -12.61 -11.59
C SER A 583 -19.94 -12.92 -10.90
N SER A 584 -20.38 -12.06 -9.96
CA SER A 584 -21.66 -12.21 -9.27
C SER A 584 -22.86 -12.15 -10.22
N LEU A 585 -22.86 -11.19 -11.15
CA LEU A 585 -23.96 -11.04 -12.12
C LEU A 585 -24.01 -12.24 -13.07
N ALA A 586 -22.88 -12.65 -13.63
CA ALA A 586 -22.84 -13.78 -14.56
C ALA A 586 -23.21 -15.10 -13.86
N SER A 587 -22.72 -15.33 -12.64
CA SER A 587 -23.13 -16.48 -11.82
C SER A 587 -24.64 -16.49 -11.55
N LEU A 588 -25.24 -15.34 -11.20
CA LEU A 588 -26.67 -15.24 -10.98
C LEU A 588 -27.50 -15.50 -12.25
N LEU A 589 -27.02 -15.03 -13.41
CA LEU A 589 -27.65 -15.32 -14.71
C LEU A 589 -27.54 -16.80 -15.08
N ALA A 590 -26.39 -17.43 -14.83
CA ALA A 590 -26.19 -18.85 -15.06
C ALA A 590 -27.10 -19.72 -14.17
N GLU A 591 -27.32 -19.33 -12.91
CA GLU A 591 -28.29 -19.97 -12.01
C GLU A 591 -29.75 -19.85 -12.49
N GLN A 592 -30.05 -18.88 -13.37
CA GLN A 592 -31.33 -18.74 -14.06
C GLN A 592 -31.33 -19.41 -15.44
N GLU A 593 -30.32 -20.23 -15.76
CA GLU A 593 -30.12 -20.89 -17.07
C GLU A 593 -29.96 -19.90 -18.25
N ARG A 594 -29.68 -18.62 -17.98
CA ARG A 594 -29.45 -17.58 -18.98
C ARG A 594 -27.98 -17.56 -19.41
N PHE A 595 -27.51 -18.70 -19.91
CA PHE A 595 -26.07 -18.94 -20.17
C PHE A 595 -25.46 -17.96 -21.18
N LYS A 596 -26.20 -17.58 -22.24
CA LYS A 596 -25.70 -16.61 -23.24
C LYS A 596 -25.43 -15.24 -22.62
N GLU A 597 -26.37 -14.72 -21.82
CA GLU A 597 -26.19 -13.45 -21.14
C GLU A 597 -25.07 -13.52 -20.10
N ALA A 598 -24.96 -14.64 -19.37
CA ALA A 598 -23.86 -14.85 -18.44
C ALA A 598 -22.48 -14.82 -19.13
N GLU A 599 -22.36 -15.46 -20.30
CA GLU A 599 -21.14 -15.44 -21.10
C GLU A 599 -20.80 -14.03 -21.59
N GLU A 600 -21.79 -13.26 -22.07
CA GLU A 600 -21.59 -11.86 -22.48
C GLU A 600 -21.10 -10.98 -21.32
N ILE A 601 -21.64 -11.17 -20.12
CA ILE A 601 -21.18 -10.47 -18.91
C ILE A 601 -19.75 -10.85 -18.57
N TYR A 602 -19.37 -12.13 -18.62
CA TYR A 602 -17.99 -12.55 -18.39
C TYR A 602 -17.03 -11.93 -19.41
N GLN A 603 -17.36 -11.98 -20.70
CA GLN A 603 -16.55 -11.39 -21.77
C GLN A 603 -16.39 -9.87 -21.59
N ALA A 604 -17.48 -9.17 -21.25
CA ALA A 604 -17.43 -7.75 -20.91
C ALA A 604 -16.54 -7.50 -19.68
N GLY A 605 -16.61 -8.35 -18.66
CA GLY A 605 -15.77 -8.28 -17.48
C GLY A 605 -14.29 -8.44 -17.82
N ILE A 606 -13.91 -9.43 -18.63
CA ILE A 606 -12.52 -9.64 -19.08
C ILE A 606 -12.01 -8.42 -19.87
N LYS A 607 -12.86 -7.80 -20.68
CA LYS A 607 -12.49 -6.59 -21.43
C LYS A 607 -12.21 -5.39 -20.52
N ASN A 608 -13.02 -5.19 -19.47
CA ASN A 608 -12.88 -4.05 -18.56
C ASN A 608 -11.88 -4.30 -17.41
N CYS A 609 -11.67 -5.57 -17.05
CA CYS A 609 -10.80 -6.01 -15.96
C CYS A 609 -9.78 -7.06 -16.44
N PRO A 610 -8.91 -6.73 -17.42
CA PRO A 610 -8.01 -7.70 -18.05
C PRO A 610 -6.97 -8.31 -17.10
N ASP A 611 -6.69 -7.63 -15.99
CA ASP A 611 -5.70 -8.04 -15.00
C ASP A 611 -6.31 -8.87 -13.85
N SER A 612 -7.61 -9.18 -13.87
CA SER A 612 -8.27 -9.91 -12.79
C SER A 612 -8.13 -11.42 -12.92
N SER A 613 -7.23 -12.01 -12.13
CA SER A 613 -7.06 -13.47 -12.07
C SER A 613 -8.31 -14.21 -11.58
N ASP A 614 -9.04 -13.64 -10.61
CA ASP A 614 -10.26 -14.25 -10.07
C ASP A 614 -11.39 -14.30 -11.11
N LEU A 615 -11.52 -13.25 -11.91
CA LEU A 615 -12.52 -13.21 -12.98
C LEU A 615 -12.23 -14.25 -14.07
N HIS A 616 -10.95 -14.41 -14.45
CA HIS A 616 -10.53 -15.49 -15.35
C HIS A 616 -10.85 -16.87 -14.76
N ASN A 617 -10.55 -17.10 -13.48
CA ASN A 617 -10.89 -18.35 -12.80
C ASN A 617 -12.40 -18.62 -12.80
N ASN A 618 -13.22 -17.63 -12.43
CA ASN A 618 -14.67 -17.77 -12.35
C ASN A 618 -15.30 -18.00 -13.72
N TYR A 619 -14.80 -17.34 -14.76
CA TYR A 619 -15.24 -17.61 -16.13
C TYR A 619 -14.84 -19.02 -16.58
N GLY A 620 -13.63 -19.48 -16.20
CA GLY A 620 -13.21 -20.87 -16.41
C GLY A 620 -14.16 -21.89 -15.77
N VAL A 621 -14.59 -21.65 -14.52
CA VAL A 621 -15.58 -22.51 -13.84
C VAL A 621 -16.90 -22.53 -14.62
N PHE A 622 -17.42 -21.36 -14.99
CA PHE A 622 -18.63 -21.27 -15.81
C PHE A 622 -18.52 -22.03 -17.15
N LEU A 623 -17.36 -21.97 -17.81
CA LEU A 623 -17.11 -22.68 -19.06
C LEU A 623 -17.08 -24.21 -18.88
N VAL A 624 -16.55 -24.71 -17.76
CA VAL A 624 -16.63 -26.14 -17.43
C VAL A 624 -18.09 -26.56 -17.23
N ASP A 625 -18.84 -25.79 -16.44
CA ASP A 625 -20.23 -26.10 -16.10
C ASP A 625 -21.17 -26.03 -17.32
N THR A 626 -20.81 -25.27 -18.35
CA THR A 626 -21.57 -25.11 -19.60
C THR A 626 -21.06 -25.98 -20.75
N GLY A 627 -20.08 -26.86 -20.52
CA GLY A 627 -19.61 -27.85 -21.50
C GLY A 627 -18.58 -27.34 -22.51
N SER A 628 -17.77 -26.35 -22.15
CA SER A 628 -16.66 -25.80 -22.96
C SER A 628 -15.29 -25.92 -22.24
N PRO A 629 -14.82 -27.14 -21.92
CA PRO A 629 -13.63 -27.35 -21.11
C PRO A 629 -12.32 -26.83 -21.75
N GLU A 630 -12.21 -26.81 -23.09
CA GLU A 630 -11.01 -26.35 -23.79
C GLU A 630 -10.79 -24.85 -23.59
N LYS A 631 -11.88 -24.07 -23.65
CA LYS A 631 -11.84 -22.63 -23.33
C LYS A 631 -11.49 -22.40 -21.85
N ALA A 632 -12.04 -23.24 -20.96
CA ALA A 632 -11.77 -23.13 -19.53
C ALA A 632 -10.28 -23.27 -19.19
N VAL A 633 -9.57 -24.21 -19.83
CA VAL A 633 -8.10 -24.37 -19.68
C VAL A 633 -7.37 -23.05 -19.97
N THR A 634 -7.73 -22.37 -21.05
CA THR A 634 -7.11 -21.09 -21.44
C THR A 634 -7.33 -20.02 -20.36
N HIS A 635 -8.54 -19.94 -19.81
CA HIS A 635 -8.85 -18.97 -18.75
C HIS A 635 -8.15 -19.30 -17.42
N TYR A 636 -8.08 -20.58 -17.01
CA TYR A 636 -7.31 -20.97 -15.83
C TYR A 636 -5.82 -20.68 -15.99
N GLN A 637 -5.23 -20.99 -17.14
CA GLN A 637 -3.82 -20.67 -17.42
C GLN A 637 -3.57 -19.16 -17.38
N GLN A 638 -4.48 -18.35 -17.92
CA GLN A 638 -4.39 -16.90 -17.85
C GLN A 638 -4.51 -16.38 -16.41
N ALA A 639 -5.40 -16.95 -15.58
CA ALA A 639 -5.48 -16.61 -14.16
C ALA A 639 -4.15 -16.87 -13.42
N ILE A 640 -3.52 -18.02 -13.69
CA ILE A 640 -2.23 -18.41 -13.11
C ILE A 640 -1.08 -17.53 -13.64
N LYS A 641 -1.15 -17.11 -14.91
CA LYS A 641 -0.17 -16.18 -15.50
C LYS A 641 -0.26 -14.79 -14.85
N LEU A 642 -1.47 -14.29 -14.61
CA LEU A 642 -1.71 -13.01 -13.93
C LEU A 642 -1.33 -13.06 -12.45
N SER A 643 -1.61 -14.18 -11.78
CA SER A 643 -1.29 -14.41 -10.37
C SER A 643 -0.65 -15.78 -10.19
N PRO A 644 0.69 -15.87 -10.17
CA PRO A 644 1.40 -17.14 -9.97
C PRO A 644 1.11 -17.83 -8.63
N SER A 645 0.53 -17.12 -7.66
CA SER A 645 0.06 -17.66 -6.37
C SER A 645 -1.42 -18.05 -6.34
N HIS A 646 -2.12 -18.04 -7.49
CA HIS A 646 -3.54 -18.37 -7.59
C HIS A 646 -3.77 -19.88 -7.50
N HIS A 647 -3.65 -20.42 -6.29
CA HIS A 647 -3.81 -21.84 -6.00
C HIS A 647 -5.22 -22.37 -6.33
N VAL A 648 -6.26 -21.54 -6.28
CA VAL A 648 -7.64 -21.95 -6.62
C VAL A 648 -7.76 -22.28 -8.10
N ALA A 649 -7.21 -21.43 -8.99
CA ALA A 649 -7.17 -21.71 -10.43
C ALA A 649 -6.33 -22.96 -10.75
N MET A 650 -5.22 -23.17 -10.03
CA MET A 650 -4.41 -24.40 -10.17
C MET A 650 -5.21 -25.65 -9.78
N VAL A 651 -5.95 -25.62 -8.67
CA VAL A 651 -6.79 -26.73 -8.24
C VAL A 651 -7.93 -26.98 -9.24
N ASN A 652 -8.57 -25.93 -9.74
CA ASN A 652 -9.64 -26.06 -10.74
C ASN A 652 -9.12 -26.65 -12.06
N LEU A 653 -7.93 -26.22 -12.51
CA LEU A 653 -7.26 -26.78 -13.67
C LEU A 653 -6.90 -28.27 -13.45
N GLY A 654 -6.38 -28.62 -12.27
CA GLY A 654 -6.11 -30.02 -11.91
C GLY A 654 -7.38 -30.87 -11.87
N ARG A 655 -8.49 -30.35 -11.34
CA ARG A 655 -9.80 -31.02 -11.35
C ARG A 655 -10.30 -31.26 -12.77
N LEU A 656 -10.12 -30.28 -13.66
CA LEU A 656 -10.49 -30.39 -15.06
C LEU A 656 -9.68 -31.49 -15.77
N TYR A 657 -8.35 -31.49 -15.64
CA TYR A 657 -7.52 -32.57 -16.21
C TYR A 657 -7.88 -33.94 -15.66
N ARG A 658 -8.18 -34.04 -14.36
CA ARG A 658 -8.66 -35.29 -13.75
C ARG A 658 -9.97 -35.77 -14.39
N SER A 659 -10.92 -34.87 -14.65
CA SER A 659 -12.18 -35.24 -15.33
C SER A 659 -11.98 -35.66 -16.79
N LEU A 660 -10.91 -35.20 -17.44
CA LEU A 660 -10.52 -35.61 -18.80
C LEU A 660 -9.74 -36.94 -18.81
N GLY A 661 -9.37 -37.50 -17.65
CA GLY A 661 -8.60 -38.73 -17.52
C GLY A 661 -7.08 -38.53 -17.42
N ASP A 662 -6.59 -37.29 -17.57
CA ASP A 662 -5.18 -36.93 -17.50
C ASP A 662 -4.69 -36.79 -16.06
N ASN A 663 -4.65 -37.92 -15.35
CA ASN A 663 -4.34 -37.98 -13.92
C ASN A 663 -2.90 -37.50 -13.58
N SER A 664 -1.93 -37.68 -14.49
CA SER A 664 -0.56 -37.20 -14.31
C SER A 664 -0.49 -35.67 -14.27
N VAL A 665 -1.14 -35.01 -15.24
CA VAL A 665 -1.20 -33.55 -15.33
C VAL A 665 -2.00 -32.97 -14.15
N ALA A 666 -3.09 -33.63 -13.77
CA ALA A 666 -3.85 -33.25 -12.58
C ALA A 666 -2.99 -33.25 -11.31
N GLU A 667 -2.17 -34.29 -11.11
CA GLU A 667 -1.26 -34.41 -9.98
C GLU A 667 -0.22 -33.28 -9.95
N GLU A 668 0.38 -32.95 -11.09
CA GLU A 668 1.35 -31.85 -11.20
C GLU A 668 0.74 -30.51 -10.75
N TRP A 669 -0.48 -30.20 -11.20
CA TRP A 669 -1.17 -28.97 -10.80
C TRP A 669 -1.52 -28.95 -9.31
N TYR A 670 -1.97 -30.06 -8.74
CA TYR A 670 -2.21 -30.15 -7.30
C TYR A 670 -0.92 -29.97 -6.49
N LYS A 671 0.19 -30.60 -6.89
CA LYS A 671 1.49 -30.43 -6.23
C LYS A 671 1.99 -28.98 -6.33
N ARG A 672 1.81 -28.34 -7.48
CA ARG A 672 2.14 -26.91 -7.66
C ARG A 672 1.28 -26.01 -6.77
N ALA A 673 -0.02 -26.29 -6.64
CA ALA A 673 -0.89 -25.57 -5.71
C ALA A 673 -0.43 -25.73 -4.25
N LEU A 674 0.02 -26.93 -3.84
CA LEU A 674 0.56 -27.19 -2.50
C LEU A 674 1.88 -26.47 -2.20
N GLN A 675 2.71 -26.21 -3.21
CA GLN A 675 3.92 -25.39 -3.06
C GLN A 675 3.59 -23.93 -2.74
N VAL A 676 2.45 -23.43 -3.23
CA VAL A 676 1.98 -22.06 -2.99
C VAL A 676 1.24 -21.95 -1.66
N ALA A 677 0.32 -22.87 -1.40
CA ALA A 677 -0.49 -22.89 -0.20
C ALA A 677 -0.72 -24.33 0.24
N ARG A 678 -0.37 -24.65 1.49
CA ARG A 678 -0.56 -25.98 2.05
C ARG A 678 -1.85 -26.02 2.86
N LYS A 679 -2.97 -26.36 2.22
CA LYS A 679 -4.31 -26.36 2.82
C LYS A 679 -5.08 -27.65 2.55
N ALA A 680 -6.00 -27.97 3.44
CA ALA A 680 -6.89 -29.13 3.33
C ALA A 680 -7.72 -29.16 2.04
N GLU A 681 -8.15 -27.99 1.52
CA GLU A 681 -8.95 -27.91 0.30
C GLU A 681 -8.18 -28.31 -0.97
N ILE A 682 -6.84 -28.29 -0.91
CA ILE A 682 -5.93 -28.70 -1.98
C ILE A 682 -5.50 -30.16 -1.80
N LEU A 683 -5.26 -30.58 -0.55
CA LEU A 683 -4.94 -31.97 -0.23
C LEU A 683 -6.09 -32.91 -0.55
N SER A 684 -7.33 -32.52 -0.31
CA SER A 684 -8.53 -33.34 -0.55
C SER A 684 -8.65 -33.86 -2.00
N PRO A 685 -8.62 -33.02 -3.06
CA PRO A 685 -8.67 -33.50 -4.44
C PRO A 685 -7.45 -34.33 -4.85
N LEU A 686 -6.26 -34.07 -4.27
CA LEU A 686 -5.07 -34.89 -4.50
C LEU A 686 -5.20 -36.28 -3.85
N GLY A 687 -5.71 -36.34 -2.62
CA GLY A 687 -6.00 -37.61 -1.94
C GLY A 687 -7.03 -38.43 -2.70
N ALA A 688 -8.06 -37.77 -3.25
CA ALA A 688 -9.08 -38.43 -4.07
C ALA A 688 -8.50 -38.97 -5.38
N LEU A 689 -7.57 -38.23 -6.00
CA LEU A 689 -6.83 -38.69 -7.18
C LEU A 689 -6.01 -39.95 -6.86
N TYR A 690 -5.27 -39.96 -5.75
CA TYR A 690 -4.50 -41.12 -5.31
C TYR A 690 -5.38 -42.33 -5.00
N TYR A 691 -6.48 -42.13 -4.27
CA TYR A 691 -7.44 -43.17 -3.96
C TYR A 691 -8.03 -43.81 -5.24
N ASN A 692 -8.48 -42.98 -6.19
CA ASN A 692 -9.08 -43.44 -7.44
C ASN A 692 -8.09 -44.13 -8.39
N THR A 693 -6.79 -43.85 -8.24
CA THR A 693 -5.72 -44.48 -9.03
C THR A 693 -5.10 -45.71 -8.34
N GLY A 694 -5.66 -46.15 -7.21
CA GLY A 694 -5.17 -47.32 -6.47
C GLY A 694 -3.91 -47.06 -5.62
N ARG A 695 -3.44 -45.81 -5.55
CA ARG A 695 -2.26 -45.37 -4.81
C ARG A 695 -2.61 -45.08 -3.36
N TYR A 696 -3.02 -46.14 -2.64
CA TYR A 696 -3.63 -46.00 -1.31
C TYR A 696 -2.65 -45.51 -0.24
N GLU A 697 -1.37 -45.85 -0.33
CA GLU A 697 -0.34 -45.37 0.61
C GLU A 697 -0.16 -43.84 0.50
N GLU A 698 -0.06 -43.31 -0.71
CA GLU A 698 -0.02 -41.86 -0.92
C GLU A 698 -1.32 -41.19 -0.49
N ALA A 699 -2.47 -41.79 -0.81
CA ALA A 699 -3.77 -41.29 -0.36
C ALA A 699 -3.85 -41.21 1.18
N LEU A 700 -3.36 -42.24 1.87
CA LEU A 700 -3.32 -42.31 3.34
C LEU A 700 -2.48 -41.17 3.91
N HIS A 701 -1.28 -40.94 3.37
CA HIS A 701 -0.44 -39.83 3.81
C HIS A 701 -1.13 -38.48 3.62
N ILE A 702 -1.70 -38.23 2.43
CA ILE A 702 -2.37 -36.96 2.11
C ILE A 702 -3.60 -36.72 3.00
N TYR A 703 -4.44 -37.74 3.22
CA TYR A 703 -5.62 -37.58 4.05
C TYR A 703 -5.29 -37.45 5.55
N ARG A 704 -4.24 -38.11 6.05
CA ARG A 704 -3.74 -37.88 7.41
C ARG A 704 -3.31 -36.42 7.60
N GLU A 705 -2.59 -35.87 6.63
CA GLU A 705 -2.18 -34.47 6.65
C GLU A 705 -3.41 -33.52 6.57
N ALA A 706 -4.37 -33.80 5.68
CA ALA A 706 -5.56 -32.99 5.53
C ALA A 706 -6.40 -32.94 6.81
N VAL A 707 -6.59 -34.09 7.47
CA VAL A 707 -7.28 -34.20 8.76
C VAL A 707 -6.51 -33.49 9.87
N ALA A 708 -5.17 -33.52 9.87
CA ALA A 708 -4.37 -32.78 10.84
C ALA A 708 -4.56 -31.26 10.70
N LEU A 709 -4.74 -30.75 9.47
CA LEU A 709 -5.01 -29.33 9.22
C LEU A 709 -6.45 -28.92 9.57
N GLN A 710 -7.44 -29.78 9.32
CA GLN A 710 -8.85 -29.52 9.63
C GLN A 710 -9.51 -30.73 10.33
N PRO A 711 -9.26 -30.93 11.64
CA PRO A 711 -9.73 -32.11 12.36
C PRO A 711 -11.26 -32.21 12.45
N SER A 712 -11.97 -31.08 12.40
CA SER A 712 -13.42 -31.02 12.48
C SER A 712 -14.11 -31.33 11.14
N GLN A 713 -13.40 -31.32 10.00
CA GLN A 713 -14.02 -31.54 8.70
C GLN A 713 -14.37 -33.02 8.51
N ARG A 714 -15.66 -33.32 8.51
CA ARG A 714 -16.19 -34.69 8.43
C ARG A 714 -15.76 -35.42 7.16
N GLU A 715 -15.83 -34.74 6.02
CA GLU A 715 -15.56 -35.34 4.70
C GLU A 715 -14.12 -35.87 4.62
N LEU A 716 -13.15 -35.17 5.24
CA LEU A 716 -11.76 -35.62 5.29
C LEU A 716 -11.56 -36.81 6.21
N ARG A 717 -12.19 -36.80 7.40
CA ARG A 717 -12.14 -37.93 8.34
C ARG A 717 -12.75 -39.18 7.73
N LEU A 718 -13.86 -39.02 6.99
CA LEU A 718 -14.51 -40.11 6.28
C LEU A 718 -13.63 -40.63 5.14
N ALA A 719 -13.04 -39.75 4.32
CA ALA A 719 -12.11 -40.17 3.25
C ALA A 719 -10.89 -40.91 3.81
N LEU A 720 -10.32 -40.45 4.93
CA LEU A 720 -9.26 -41.17 5.65
C LEU A 720 -9.71 -42.57 6.10
N ALA A 721 -10.89 -42.67 6.71
CA ALA A 721 -11.45 -43.96 7.14
C ALA A 721 -11.70 -44.91 5.96
N GLN A 722 -12.14 -44.39 4.81
CA GLN A 722 -12.30 -45.18 3.58
C GLN A 722 -10.97 -45.74 3.10
N VAL A 723 -9.91 -44.92 3.05
CA VAL A 723 -8.56 -45.39 2.64
C VAL A 723 -8.05 -46.47 3.60
N LEU A 724 -8.18 -46.25 4.92
CA LEU A 724 -7.80 -47.23 5.94
C LEU A 724 -8.55 -48.56 5.80
N ALA A 725 -9.86 -48.51 5.51
CA ALA A 725 -10.68 -49.71 5.31
C ALA A 725 -10.29 -50.50 4.05
N VAL A 726 -9.91 -49.81 2.98
CA VAL A 726 -9.41 -50.45 1.75
C VAL A 726 -8.06 -51.12 2.01
N MET A 727 -7.17 -50.46 2.74
CA MET A 727 -5.85 -50.98 3.13
C MET A 727 -5.88 -52.09 4.20
N GLY A 728 -7.08 -52.47 4.68
CA GLY A 728 -7.24 -53.53 5.68
C GLY A 728 -7.02 -53.09 7.13
N GLN A 729 -6.77 -51.80 7.38
CA GLN A 729 -6.67 -51.22 8.73
C GLN A 729 -8.08 -50.97 9.31
N THR A 730 -8.88 -52.03 9.36
CA THR A 730 -10.33 -51.97 9.66
C THR A 730 -10.64 -51.46 11.06
N LYS A 731 -9.81 -51.78 12.07
CA LYS A 731 -9.99 -51.31 13.45
C LYS A 731 -9.87 -49.79 13.59
N GLU A 732 -8.90 -49.18 12.92
CA GLU A 732 -8.75 -47.71 12.93
C GLU A 732 -9.86 -47.03 12.14
N ALA A 733 -10.19 -47.57 10.95
CA ALA A 733 -11.29 -47.08 10.13
C ALA A 733 -12.63 -47.11 10.89
N GLU A 734 -12.92 -48.21 11.60
CA GLU A 734 -14.11 -48.36 12.43
C GLU A 734 -14.15 -47.31 13.54
N LYS A 735 -13.02 -47.12 14.25
CA LYS A 735 -12.91 -46.13 15.34
C LYS A 735 -13.21 -44.70 14.83
N ILE A 736 -12.60 -44.30 13.72
CA ILE A 736 -12.82 -42.97 13.13
C ILE A 736 -14.28 -42.83 12.71
N THR A 737 -14.84 -43.84 12.02
CA THR A 737 -16.21 -43.78 11.50
C THR A 737 -17.25 -43.73 12.62
N ASN A 738 -17.08 -44.51 13.69
CA ASN A 738 -17.95 -44.46 14.87
C ASN A 738 -17.87 -43.10 15.58
N HIS A 739 -16.68 -42.50 15.64
CA HIS A 739 -16.54 -41.16 16.21
C HIS A 739 -17.32 -40.11 15.39
N ILE A 740 -17.25 -40.16 14.05
CA ILE A 740 -18.05 -39.28 13.18
C ILE A 740 -19.56 -39.44 13.47
N VAL A 741 -20.05 -40.69 13.52
CA VAL A 741 -21.46 -40.99 13.78
C VAL A 741 -21.92 -40.55 15.17
N SER A 742 -21.02 -40.55 16.16
CA SER A 742 -21.32 -40.08 17.53
C SER A 742 -21.50 -38.56 17.64
N GLU A 743 -20.85 -37.79 16.76
CA GLU A 743 -20.95 -36.33 16.72
C GLU A 743 -22.17 -35.86 15.91
N GLU A 744 -22.45 -36.53 14.79
CA GLU A 744 -23.53 -36.17 13.89
C GLU A 744 -24.38 -37.38 13.53
N THR A 745 -25.65 -37.36 13.93
CA THR A 745 -26.63 -38.35 13.48
C THR A 745 -27.01 -38.08 12.03
N GLY A 746 -26.92 -39.08 11.16
CA GLY A 746 -27.43 -38.99 9.77
C GLY A 746 -26.39 -39.12 8.65
N CYS A 747 -25.17 -39.56 8.95
CA CYS A 747 -24.16 -39.81 7.91
C CYS A 747 -24.40 -41.16 7.18
N LEU A 748 -25.07 -41.11 6.02
CA LEU A 748 -25.34 -42.29 5.19
C LEU A 748 -24.05 -43.04 4.79
N GLU A 749 -23.04 -42.31 4.31
CA GLU A 749 -21.77 -42.90 3.88
C GLU A 749 -20.99 -43.54 5.03
N CYS A 750 -21.16 -43.03 6.26
CA CYS A 750 -20.55 -43.63 7.44
C CYS A 750 -21.15 -45.01 7.74
N TYR A 751 -22.47 -45.16 7.63
CA TYR A 751 -23.12 -46.47 7.82
C TYR A 751 -22.82 -47.45 6.68
N ARG A 752 -22.73 -46.97 5.44
CA ARG A 752 -22.25 -47.77 4.30
C ARG A 752 -20.83 -48.29 4.55
N LEU A 753 -19.94 -47.42 5.02
CA LEU A 753 -18.56 -47.77 5.34
C LEU A 753 -18.47 -48.74 6.53
N LEU A 754 -19.23 -48.51 7.61
CA LEU A 754 -19.29 -49.43 8.76
C LEU A 754 -19.79 -50.82 8.35
N SER A 755 -20.80 -50.88 7.49
CA SER A 755 -21.28 -52.16 6.94
C SER A 755 -20.18 -52.90 6.17
N ALA A 756 -19.46 -52.20 5.29
CA ALA A 756 -18.34 -52.78 4.55
C ALA A 756 -17.19 -53.23 5.47
N ILE A 757 -16.87 -52.45 6.50
CA ILE A 757 -15.85 -52.78 7.50
C ILE A 757 -16.25 -54.04 8.28
N HIS A 758 -17.47 -54.09 8.81
CA HIS A 758 -17.97 -55.24 9.59
C HIS A 758 -18.12 -56.49 8.71
N SER A 759 -18.52 -56.34 7.45
CA SER A 759 -18.55 -57.45 6.50
C SER A 759 -17.15 -58.05 6.29
N LYS A 760 -16.10 -57.23 6.15
CA LYS A 760 -14.71 -57.71 6.06
C LYS A 760 -14.21 -58.35 7.36
N GLN A 761 -14.80 -57.99 8.50
CA GLN A 761 -14.50 -58.59 9.81
C GLN A 761 -15.36 -59.83 10.11
N GLU A 762 -16.20 -60.28 9.17
CA GLU A 762 -17.16 -61.38 9.35
C GLU A 762 -18.19 -61.15 10.49
N GLN A 763 -18.41 -59.88 10.85
CA GLN A 763 -19.39 -59.46 11.87
C GLN A 763 -20.73 -59.14 11.20
N HIS A 764 -21.37 -60.16 10.63
CA HIS A 764 -22.57 -60.00 9.79
C HIS A 764 -23.73 -59.29 10.49
N ASP A 765 -23.95 -59.50 11.80
CA ASP A 765 -25.02 -58.84 12.55
C ASP A 765 -24.81 -57.32 12.65
N LYS A 766 -23.57 -56.89 12.89
CA LYS A 766 -23.24 -55.45 12.92
C LYS A 766 -23.29 -54.84 11.53
N ALA A 767 -22.89 -55.60 10.50
CA ALA A 767 -23.01 -55.16 9.12
C ALA A 767 -24.47 -54.92 8.72
N LEU A 768 -25.39 -55.80 9.16
CA LEU A 768 -26.84 -55.64 8.98
C LEU A 768 -27.40 -54.45 9.75
N ASP A 769 -27.04 -54.28 11.03
CA ASP A 769 -27.48 -53.12 11.83
C ASP A 769 -27.04 -51.79 11.19
N ALA A 770 -25.82 -51.72 10.65
CA ALA A 770 -25.35 -50.55 9.92
C ALA A 770 -26.20 -50.28 8.66
N ILE A 771 -26.55 -51.31 7.88
CA ILE A 771 -27.40 -51.15 6.68
C ILE A 771 -28.82 -50.71 7.08
N ASP A 772 -29.39 -51.27 8.14
CA ASP A 772 -30.71 -50.89 8.62
C ASP A 772 -30.72 -49.44 9.13
N LYS A 773 -29.64 -48.99 9.78
CA LYS A 773 -29.45 -47.57 10.11
C LYS A 773 -29.35 -46.70 8.86
N ALA A 774 -28.63 -47.14 7.83
CA ALA A 774 -28.55 -46.43 6.54
C ALA A 774 -29.93 -46.31 5.86
N LEU A 775 -30.72 -47.39 5.82
CA LEU A 775 -32.07 -47.40 5.26
C LEU A 775 -33.04 -46.52 6.06
N LYS A 776 -32.90 -46.46 7.39
CA LYS A 776 -33.70 -45.56 8.26
C LYS A 776 -33.48 -44.08 7.95
N LEU A 777 -32.35 -43.70 7.35
CA LEU A 777 -32.11 -42.32 6.90
C LEU A 777 -32.94 -41.92 5.68
N LYS A 778 -33.65 -42.89 5.05
CA LYS A 778 -34.48 -42.69 3.85
C LYS A 778 -33.73 -41.93 2.75
N PRO A 779 -32.67 -42.54 2.16
CA PRO A 779 -31.97 -41.95 1.02
C PRO A 779 -32.97 -41.58 -0.08
N LYS A 780 -32.73 -40.47 -0.79
CA LYS A 780 -33.66 -40.01 -1.84
C LYS A 780 -33.49 -40.74 -3.17
N ASP A 781 -32.27 -41.19 -3.47
CA ASP A 781 -31.95 -41.85 -4.75
C ASP A 781 -32.33 -43.33 -4.70
N PRO A 782 -33.28 -43.80 -5.54
CA PRO A 782 -33.67 -45.21 -5.62
C PRO A 782 -32.49 -46.16 -5.88
N LYS A 783 -31.47 -45.73 -6.62
CA LYS A 783 -30.27 -46.56 -6.88
C LYS A 783 -29.47 -46.80 -5.61
N VAL A 784 -29.35 -45.80 -4.75
CA VAL A 784 -28.67 -45.93 -3.45
C VAL A 784 -29.45 -46.86 -2.53
N ILE A 785 -30.78 -46.75 -2.50
CA ILE A 785 -31.62 -47.66 -1.72
C ILE A 785 -31.49 -49.10 -2.25
N SER A 786 -31.49 -49.28 -3.58
CA SER A 786 -31.27 -50.58 -4.21
C SER A 786 -29.94 -51.20 -3.79
N GLU A 787 -28.85 -50.42 -3.82
CA GLU A 787 -27.52 -50.89 -3.42
C GLU A 787 -27.46 -51.32 -1.93
N LEU A 788 -28.18 -50.60 -1.06
CA LEU A 788 -28.31 -50.97 0.36
C LEU A 788 -29.06 -52.30 0.53
N PHE A 789 -30.16 -52.50 -0.19
CA PHE A 789 -30.91 -53.78 -0.16
C PHE A 789 -30.10 -54.93 -0.76
N PHE A 790 -29.35 -54.68 -1.83
CA PHE A 790 -28.42 -55.67 -2.39
C PHE A 790 -27.35 -56.06 -1.36
N THR A 791 -26.74 -55.08 -0.69
CA THR A 791 -25.75 -55.32 0.36
C THR A 791 -26.36 -56.08 1.54
N LYS A 792 -27.60 -55.75 1.92
CA LYS A 792 -28.36 -56.47 2.95
C LYS A 792 -28.60 -57.93 2.57
N GLY A 793 -29.00 -58.17 1.32
CA GLY A 793 -29.16 -59.51 0.77
C GLY A 793 -27.87 -60.32 0.82
N ASN A 794 -26.73 -59.70 0.52
CA ASN A 794 -25.42 -60.35 0.62
C ASN A 794 -25.12 -60.78 2.06
N GLN A 795 -25.32 -59.90 3.05
CA GLN A 795 -25.08 -60.25 4.46
C GLN A 795 -26.02 -61.37 4.96
N LEU A 796 -27.30 -61.32 4.60
CA LEU A 796 -28.26 -62.37 4.96
C LEU A 796 -27.93 -63.71 4.30
N ARG A 797 -27.38 -63.69 3.07
CA ARG A 797 -26.91 -64.89 2.38
C ARG A 797 -25.71 -65.52 3.10
N GLU A 798 -24.74 -64.71 3.55
CA GLU A 798 -23.60 -65.20 4.34
C GLU A 798 -24.05 -65.83 5.66
N GLN A 799 -25.13 -65.35 6.27
CA GLN A 799 -25.77 -65.97 7.45
C GLN A 799 -26.66 -67.20 7.12
N ASN A 800 -26.70 -67.63 5.86
CA ASN A 800 -27.56 -68.71 5.36
C ASN A 800 -29.08 -68.46 5.56
N LEU A 801 -29.50 -67.20 5.70
CA LEU A 801 -30.91 -66.79 5.79
C LEU A 801 -31.49 -66.55 4.39
N LEU A 802 -31.56 -67.62 3.59
CA LEU A 802 -31.80 -67.53 2.15
C LEU A 802 -33.15 -66.88 1.78
N ASP A 803 -34.21 -67.09 2.54
CA ASP A 803 -35.52 -66.44 2.30
C ASP A 803 -35.45 -64.92 2.47
N LYS A 804 -34.85 -64.45 3.56
CA LYS A 804 -34.69 -63.01 3.83
C LYS A 804 -33.72 -62.37 2.83
N ALA A 805 -32.68 -63.09 2.43
CA ALA A 805 -31.76 -62.66 1.39
C ALA A 805 -32.48 -62.47 0.05
N PHE A 806 -33.34 -63.42 -0.33
CA PHE A 806 -34.14 -63.35 -1.55
C PHE A 806 -35.06 -62.12 -1.55
N GLU A 807 -35.81 -61.88 -0.48
CA GLU A 807 -36.68 -60.69 -0.37
C GLU A 807 -35.88 -59.38 -0.43
N SER A 808 -34.66 -59.36 0.13
CA SER A 808 -33.78 -58.18 0.03
C SER A 808 -33.29 -57.95 -1.40
N TYR A 809 -32.88 -59.00 -2.13
CA TYR A 809 -32.51 -58.86 -3.53
C TYR A 809 -33.70 -58.46 -4.42
N LYS A 810 -34.90 -58.98 -4.12
CA LYS A 810 -36.13 -58.61 -4.79
C LYS A 810 -36.43 -57.12 -4.62
N ALA A 811 -36.36 -56.60 -3.39
CA ALA A 811 -36.48 -55.17 -3.14
C ALA A 811 -35.41 -54.35 -3.87
N ALA A 812 -34.18 -54.86 -4.00
CA ALA A 812 -33.12 -54.20 -4.76
C ALA A 812 -33.47 -54.06 -6.26
N VAL A 813 -33.97 -55.12 -6.90
CA VAL A 813 -34.29 -55.09 -8.35
C VAL A 813 -35.61 -54.36 -8.66
N GLU A 814 -36.55 -54.30 -7.71
CA GLU A 814 -37.75 -53.45 -7.84
C GLU A 814 -37.39 -51.96 -7.91
N LEU A 815 -36.34 -51.55 -7.20
CA LEU A 815 -35.81 -50.18 -7.21
C LEU A 815 -34.85 -49.91 -8.37
N ASN A 816 -34.08 -50.92 -8.76
CA ASN A 816 -33.13 -50.86 -9.88
C ASN A 816 -33.15 -52.16 -10.68
N PRO A 817 -33.99 -52.26 -11.73
CA PRO A 817 -34.10 -53.47 -12.55
C PRO A 817 -32.81 -53.89 -13.26
N ASP A 818 -31.83 -52.99 -13.36
CA ASP A 818 -30.55 -53.22 -14.04
C ASP A 818 -29.48 -53.82 -13.09
N GLN A 819 -29.80 -54.07 -11.82
CA GLN A 819 -28.88 -54.68 -10.85
C GLN A 819 -28.68 -56.19 -11.14
N ALA A 820 -27.87 -56.50 -12.15
CA ALA A 820 -27.65 -57.88 -12.64
C ALA A 820 -27.22 -58.87 -11.56
N GLN A 821 -26.38 -58.44 -10.62
CA GLN A 821 -25.88 -59.29 -9.53
C GLN A 821 -27.01 -59.72 -8.56
N ALA A 822 -28.02 -58.87 -8.34
CA ALA A 822 -29.15 -59.21 -7.48
C ALA A 822 -30.02 -60.29 -8.15
N TRP A 823 -30.28 -60.16 -9.45
CA TRP A 823 -30.94 -61.20 -10.25
C TRP A 823 -30.19 -62.53 -10.20
N MET A 824 -28.87 -62.49 -10.40
CA MET A 824 -28.02 -63.68 -10.31
C MET A 824 -28.12 -64.34 -8.92
N ASN A 825 -28.05 -63.56 -7.84
CA ASN A 825 -28.12 -64.09 -6.48
C ASN A 825 -29.50 -64.67 -6.15
N MET A 826 -30.59 -64.09 -6.66
CA MET A 826 -31.94 -64.66 -6.58
C MET A 826 -32.04 -66.01 -7.31
N GLY A 827 -31.45 -66.10 -8.50
CA GLY A 827 -31.31 -67.36 -9.25
C GLY A 827 -30.53 -68.41 -8.46
N GLY A 828 -29.42 -68.01 -7.84
CA GLY A 828 -28.63 -68.84 -6.93
C GLY A 828 -29.44 -69.41 -5.77
N ILE A 829 -30.23 -68.58 -5.11
CA ILE A 829 -31.06 -69.01 -3.98
C ILE A 829 -32.14 -70.01 -4.44
N GLN A 830 -32.82 -69.75 -5.57
CA GLN A 830 -33.84 -70.67 -6.08
C GLN A 830 -33.23 -71.99 -6.58
N HIS A 831 -32.03 -71.94 -7.15
CA HIS A 831 -31.27 -73.12 -7.54
C HIS A 831 -31.01 -74.00 -6.30
N ILE A 832 -30.51 -73.42 -5.21
CA ILE A 832 -30.24 -74.15 -3.95
C ILE A 832 -31.51 -74.79 -3.38
N LYS A 833 -32.67 -74.14 -3.54
CA LYS A 833 -33.97 -74.64 -3.09
C LYS A 833 -34.60 -75.72 -4.00
N GLY A 834 -33.99 -76.03 -5.15
CA GLY A 834 -34.53 -76.97 -6.13
C GLY A 834 -35.62 -76.38 -7.04
N ASN A 835 -35.88 -75.08 -6.98
CA ASN A 835 -36.87 -74.40 -7.83
C ASN A 835 -36.23 -73.98 -9.16
N TYR A 836 -35.89 -74.96 -10.00
CA TYR A 836 -35.08 -74.74 -11.20
C TYR A 836 -35.75 -73.79 -12.22
N VAL A 837 -37.06 -73.88 -12.42
CA VAL A 837 -37.79 -72.98 -13.35
C VAL A 837 -37.61 -71.50 -12.96
N SER A 838 -37.78 -71.17 -11.68
CA SER A 838 -37.57 -69.79 -11.20
C SER A 838 -36.09 -69.39 -11.24
N ALA A 839 -35.19 -70.32 -10.92
CA ALA A 839 -33.75 -70.08 -10.99
C ALA A 839 -33.30 -69.72 -12.41
N ARG A 840 -33.79 -70.45 -13.41
CA ARG A 840 -33.54 -70.19 -14.83
C ARG A 840 -33.98 -68.78 -15.22
N ALA A 841 -35.22 -68.41 -14.92
CA ALA A 841 -35.75 -67.09 -15.26
C ALA A 841 -34.89 -65.94 -14.70
N TYR A 842 -34.41 -66.07 -13.46
CA TYR A 842 -33.52 -65.06 -12.87
C TYR A 842 -32.13 -65.04 -13.47
N TYR A 843 -31.53 -66.20 -13.78
CA TYR A 843 -30.24 -66.25 -14.47
C TYR A 843 -30.31 -65.71 -15.89
N GLU A 844 -31.38 -66.00 -16.64
CA GLU A 844 -31.61 -65.43 -17.97
C GLU A 844 -31.77 -63.92 -17.90
N ARG A 845 -32.50 -63.40 -16.90
CA ARG A 845 -32.60 -61.95 -16.70
C ARG A 845 -31.25 -61.31 -16.37
N ALA A 846 -30.45 -61.95 -15.52
CA ALA A 846 -29.10 -61.49 -15.22
C ALA A 846 -28.19 -61.55 -16.46
N LEU A 847 -28.34 -62.56 -17.31
CA LEU A 847 -27.56 -62.74 -18.53
C LEU A 847 -27.93 -61.73 -19.61
N GLN A 848 -29.21 -61.34 -19.72
CA GLN A 848 -29.63 -60.23 -20.59
C GLN A 848 -28.91 -58.92 -20.22
N LEU A 849 -28.68 -58.68 -18.93
CA LEU A 849 -27.97 -57.50 -18.44
C LEU A 849 -26.44 -57.63 -18.59
N VAL A 850 -25.91 -58.85 -18.53
CA VAL A 850 -24.47 -59.14 -18.69
C VAL A 850 -24.28 -60.32 -19.64
N PRO A 851 -24.39 -60.12 -20.97
CA PRO A 851 -24.41 -61.21 -21.96
C PRO A 851 -23.16 -62.09 -21.97
N ASP A 852 -22.00 -61.50 -21.67
CA ASP A 852 -20.70 -62.16 -21.72
C ASP A 852 -20.32 -62.87 -20.41
N SER A 853 -21.25 -62.97 -19.45
CA SER A 853 -20.99 -63.60 -18.16
C SER A 853 -20.85 -65.12 -18.28
N LYS A 854 -19.60 -65.60 -18.31
CA LYS A 854 -19.28 -67.04 -18.27
C LYS A 854 -19.94 -67.74 -17.07
N LEU A 855 -19.94 -67.09 -15.91
CA LEU A 855 -20.52 -67.64 -14.68
C LEU A 855 -22.02 -67.93 -14.83
N LEU A 856 -22.77 -67.01 -15.45
CA LEU A 856 -24.21 -67.17 -15.68
C LEU A 856 -24.50 -68.27 -16.70
N GLN A 857 -23.72 -68.33 -17.78
CA GLN A 857 -23.81 -69.39 -18.79
C GLN A 857 -23.54 -70.78 -18.16
N GLU A 858 -22.51 -70.89 -17.32
CA GLU A 858 -22.21 -72.13 -16.59
C GLU A 858 -23.32 -72.52 -15.60
N ASN A 859 -23.92 -71.55 -14.90
CA ASN A 859 -25.03 -71.79 -13.98
C ASN A 859 -26.28 -72.29 -14.71
N LEU A 860 -26.60 -71.75 -15.89
CA LEU A 860 -27.68 -72.23 -16.75
C LEU A 860 -27.41 -73.66 -17.27
N ALA A 861 -26.18 -73.94 -17.75
CA ALA A 861 -25.81 -75.27 -18.21
C ALA A 861 -25.83 -76.33 -17.09
N LYS A 862 -25.55 -75.95 -15.83
CA LYS A 862 -25.76 -76.81 -14.66
C LYS A 862 -27.24 -77.10 -14.44
N LEU A 863 -28.11 -76.10 -14.59
CA LEU A 863 -29.55 -76.26 -14.50
C LEU A 863 -30.09 -77.23 -15.56
N ASP A 864 -29.66 -77.10 -16.82
CA ASP A 864 -30.07 -77.99 -17.92
C ASP A 864 -29.84 -79.46 -17.58
N ARG A 865 -28.67 -79.77 -16.99
CA ARG A 865 -28.31 -81.14 -16.58
C ARG A 865 -29.16 -81.65 -15.41
N LEU A 866 -29.51 -80.77 -14.47
CA LEU A 866 -30.31 -81.13 -13.30
C LEU A 866 -31.78 -81.34 -13.67
N GLU A 867 -32.34 -80.48 -14.52
CA GLU A 867 -33.72 -80.62 -15.02
C GLU A 867 -33.87 -81.90 -15.86
N LYS A 868 -32.89 -82.21 -16.72
CA LYS A 868 -32.88 -83.45 -17.49
C LYS A 868 -32.87 -84.69 -16.60
N ARG A 869 -32.03 -84.70 -15.55
CA ARG A 869 -32.02 -85.80 -14.57
C ARG A 869 -33.34 -85.91 -13.80
N LEU A 870 -33.98 -84.79 -13.46
CA LEU A 870 -35.25 -84.79 -12.74
C LEU A 870 -36.37 -85.38 -13.61
N GLN A 871 -36.40 -85.04 -14.90
CA GLN A 871 -37.31 -85.62 -15.88
C GLN A 871 -37.09 -87.14 -16.05
N GLU A 872 -35.83 -87.57 -16.18
CA GLU A 872 -35.48 -89.01 -16.28
C GLU A 872 -35.87 -89.82 -15.03
N VAL A 873 -35.92 -89.20 -13.85
CA VAL A 873 -36.39 -89.84 -12.60
C VAL A 873 -37.92 -89.86 -12.53
N GLN A 874 -38.59 -88.77 -12.90
CA GLN A 874 -40.06 -88.72 -12.93
C GLN A 874 -40.66 -89.67 -13.97
N GLU A 875 -39.99 -89.88 -15.11
CA GLU A 875 -40.38 -90.86 -16.13
C GLU A 875 -40.16 -92.31 -15.66
N LYS A 876 -39.21 -92.55 -14.73
CA LYS A 876 -38.97 -93.88 -14.13
C LYS A 876 -39.93 -94.22 -13.00
N ASP A 877 -40.42 -93.23 -12.25
CA ASP A 877 -41.42 -93.44 -11.19
C ASP A 877 -42.87 -93.58 -11.75
N GLN A 878 -43.07 -93.31 -13.05
CA GLN A 878 -44.36 -93.46 -13.75
C GLN A 878 -44.46 -94.73 -14.61
N MET A 879 -43.39 -95.52 -14.72
CA MET A 879 -43.36 -96.87 -15.30
C MET A 879 -43.38 -97.93 -14.19
#